data_AF-A0A3D8JUI3-F1
#
_entry.id   AF-A0A3D8JUI3-F1
#
_cell.length_a   1.000
_cell.length_b   1.000
_cell.length_c   1.000
_cell.angle_alpha   90.00
_cell.angle_beta   90.00
_cell.angle_gamma   90.00
#
_symmetry.space_group_name_H-M   'P 1'
#
loop_
_entity.id
_entity.type
_entity.pdbx_description
1 polymer ?
#
loop_
_entity_poly.entity_id
_entity_poly.type
_entity_poly.pdbx_seq_one_letter_code
_entity_poly.pdbx_strand_id
1 'polypeptide(L)'
;MITDEQQCYGPKLDRLLQIREIDSLGALVPPIFPIAPLPTAETGGLAQADDPVSAYAALLAQVSPRLPEAVEEVCGPAPWIVRSAGIEDLADHINAGGYESLICLEPENLMQRVAAVALSGSTEHARRQWALSGRSERSASIACFVQPLLKIDVADDIGLDHSPYLDAEVLDRIEAVCAVLMKRFDFTAIDCEWGLETELGFVSITTVMPLDQRLMNVAHTIGFGFACAQNTGSRATTLALRPASTALRLWRGRHLRETPVRRLHLLQARPATPEVAFRDREALTDDCYEALARHYEVVEAALLILGDECFGQTLVAPDLASAWRRYLALDGSEQAAVAVVIVDEGSAEEHAGIMFRQQKITCIRTNTQRVPAGAHCAAFDRGSCILGGSAMLRSIKTEVRRELVLPDDCSLIFTDEALTRTGELTQECNDALSQLQRLPLAKEAKERLLARTEQPMPTLWMQRVDGAVGSPSLLAQIRRSQHSWRGEGLIARTEFAKAYERAVRMSQAESLRALPTLVALSSATRPLAESADLRLAMRLLDCEAAASWVPRNTLSRLLESAARQLAAQQADNAALVLESASLVGEECARLPLYEMDEVVSYLNALAHVFEGGLSPASRLSIHSLGLPIPSAVLLALRALDCPAVLAPIERFRHAVASSKGIASAGEAVERLSQQLNDAYARLCDALGKADLKNVAEQIRGSLIETYDASLKALLARAVEGGDAESYKRYLSMMRQWIALLSAGPLSNRDDIVLRRFQLWLRQWSDEETPTSFEIEDRNWRSEFDSIVSAGEAAPRYENPHVLHNLLHQWSLAGMSLDTRQLPERVRALERFCSTFSSRSTKVLRFERELLEIQIPMGTHKASYVFTPLHITVEWTEPPDCPGDEIARILAFEIFLDRLRSWMFPRLTARRERVLGTWTLFIRLGVPASRGWHIEDFTAFVAATRFLFDASYDFSYVENDSVSGFAERFGGADWESIVTTFVRYRAAMDDRAQYVALHALPMSSAVGAIAQSPVVRGLILRCLRGGVDYGLALIDGYAHWLESHQEVCGRWRDRYEYLRQASLFLAATWPREVLAWLTHQEGFHVGHDLISACLFKRSELSDELRRIMAAGDSMRSGMPALIARHAPEIAVKGWGPTTLAMQLAGTGARFRRAKHFLVAHFAASIDPIELGSLLQGMDTVPWGCTAAAERAIETQILTGRATCRFDLQRGIDWTALSVIPTGDASEDAQAGPAPIPM
;
A
#
# COMPACT_ATOMS: atom_id res chain seq x y z
N MET A 1 -43.72 -9.39 -36.37
CA MET A 1 -43.65 -9.96 -37.74
C MET A 1 -42.52 -9.23 -38.44
N ILE A 2 -41.39 -9.91 -38.64
CA ILE A 2 -40.19 -9.42 -39.34
C ILE A 2 -40.19 -10.18 -40.68
N THR A 3 -40.13 -9.47 -41.80
CA THR A 3 -40.07 -10.05 -43.15
C THR A 3 -38.72 -10.76 -43.37
N ASP A 4 -38.69 -11.86 -44.14
CA ASP A 4 -37.54 -12.77 -44.31
C ASP A 4 -36.20 -12.09 -44.72
N GLU A 5 -36.21 -10.90 -45.32
CA GLU A 5 -34.97 -10.15 -45.65
C GLU A 5 -34.31 -9.46 -44.44
N GLN A 6 -35.04 -9.22 -43.35
CA GLN A 6 -34.55 -8.53 -42.14
C GLN A 6 -33.85 -9.45 -41.14
N GLN A 7 -33.82 -10.79 -41.34
CA GLN A 7 -33.14 -11.71 -40.42
C GLN A 7 -31.62 -11.87 -40.68
N CYS A 8 -31.09 -11.33 -41.78
CA CYS A 8 -29.71 -11.61 -42.21
C CYS A 8 -28.62 -10.75 -41.56
N TYR A 9 -28.96 -9.63 -40.92
CA TYR A 9 -28.00 -8.57 -40.58
C TYR A 9 -27.81 -8.30 -39.07
N GLY A 10 -28.66 -8.90 -38.22
CA GLY A 10 -28.53 -8.89 -36.78
C GLY A 10 -29.05 -7.62 -36.08
N PRO A 11 -29.29 -7.69 -34.76
CA PRO A 11 -30.21 -6.78 -34.06
C PRO A 11 -29.79 -5.32 -34.06
N LYS A 12 -28.48 -5.07 -34.03
CA LYS A 12 -27.88 -3.73 -33.98
C LYS A 12 -28.07 -2.97 -35.29
N LEU A 13 -27.73 -3.62 -36.42
CA LEU A 13 -27.86 -3.03 -37.74
C LEU A 13 -29.35 -2.83 -38.10
N ASP A 14 -30.18 -3.83 -37.85
CA ASP A 14 -31.62 -3.76 -38.16
C ASP A 14 -32.30 -2.58 -37.45
N ARG A 15 -31.96 -2.33 -36.18
CA ARG A 15 -32.47 -1.19 -35.43
C ARG A 15 -32.01 0.14 -36.01
N LEU A 16 -30.72 0.28 -36.32
CA LEU A 16 -30.20 1.53 -36.88
C LEU A 16 -30.84 1.87 -38.24
N LEU A 17 -31.06 0.86 -39.10
CA LEU A 17 -31.77 1.04 -40.36
C LEU A 17 -33.22 1.47 -40.14
N GLN A 18 -33.94 0.83 -39.21
CA GLN A 18 -35.30 1.23 -38.85
C GLN A 18 -35.38 2.64 -38.23
N ILE A 19 -34.35 3.09 -37.50
CA ILE A 19 -34.29 4.44 -36.95
C ILE A 19 -34.09 5.48 -38.07
N ARG A 20 -33.33 5.14 -39.12
CA ARG A 20 -33.15 6.01 -40.30
C ARG A 20 -34.45 6.29 -41.05
N GLU A 21 -35.41 5.38 -40.96
CA GLU A 21 -36.75 5.54 -41.56
C GLU A 21 -37.69 6.43 -40.72
N ILE A 22 -37.31 6.82 -39.50
CA ILE A 22 -38.09 7.72 -38.66
C ILE A 22 -37.70 9.16 -39.00
N ASP A 23 -38.59 9.92 -39.68
CA ASP A 23 -38.32 11.28 -40.16
C ASP A 23 -37.68 12.22 -39.11
N SER A 24 -38.14 12.15 -37.86
CA SER A 24 -37.63 13.00 -36.77
C SER A 24 -36.26 12.59 -36.23
N LEU A 25 -35.80 11.36 -36.51
CA LEU A 25 -34.56 10.78 -35.96
C LEU A 25 -33.54 10.41 -37.03
N GLY A 26 -33.92 10.29 -38.31
CA GLY A 26 -33.06 9.73 -39.35
C GLY A 26 -31.77 10.53 -39.58
N ALA A 27 -31.80 11.84 -39.34
CA ALA A 27 -30.61 12.71 -39.43
C ALA A 27 -29.59 12.52 -38.28
N LEU A 28 -29.95 11.79 -37.22
CA LEU A 28 -29.07 11.46 -36.09
C LEU A 28 -28.18 10.25 -36.40
N VAL A 29 -28.60 9.34 -37.27
CA VAL A 29 -27.83 8.14 -37.57
C VAL A 29 -26.91 8.43 -38.77
N PRO A 30 -25.58 8.24 -38.64
CA PRO A 30 -24.67 8.39 -39.77
C PRO A 30 -25.05 7.46 -40.94
N PRO A 31 -24.61 7.73 -42.17
CA PRO A 31 -24.74 6.79 -43.28
C PRO A 31 -24.21 5.38 -42.91
N ILE A 32 -24.91 4.34 -43.37
CA ILE A 32 -24.63 2.93 -43.07
C ILE A 32 -24.59 2.12 -44.36
N PHE A 33 -23.55 1.32 -44.53
CA PHE A 33 -23.47 0.26 -45.54
C PHE A 33 -23.48 -1.12 -44.88
N PRO A 34 -24.53 -1.95 -45.08
CA PRO A 34 -24.64 -3.27 -44.45
C PRO A 34 -23.79 -4.35 -45.16
N ILE A 35 -23.23 -5.29 -44.39
CA ILE A 35 -22.45 -6.42 -44.91
C ILE A 35 -22.93 -7.73 -44.24
N ALA A 36 -23.44 -8.66 -45.05
CA ALA A 36 -23.90 -9.96 -44.58
C ALA A 36 -22.71 -10.87 -44.24
N PRO A 37 -22.84 -11.80 -43.27
CA PRO A 37 -21.82 -12.81 -43.02
C PRO A 37 -21.74 -13.78 -44.20
N LEU A 38 -20.53 -14.29 -44.50
CA LEU A 38 -20.36 -15.31 -45.54
C LEU A 38 -21.00 -16.64 -45.11
N PRO A 39 -21.63 -17.40 -46.03
CA PRO A 39 -22.31 -18.65 -45.71
C PRO A 39 -21.41 -19.67 -45.00
N THR A 40 -21.99 -20.44 -44.06
CA THR A 40 -21.27 -21.46 -43.28
C THR A 40 -20.63 -22.56 -44.15
N ALA A 41 -21.20 -22.83 -45.33
CA ALA A 41 -20.66 -23.79 -46.29
C ALA A 41 -19.33 -23.35 -46.92
N GLU A 42 -19.10 -22.03 -47.01
CA GLU A 42 -17.88 -21.43 -47.58
C GLU A 42 -16.82 -21.15 -46.50
N THR A 43 -17.25 -21.04 -45.23
CA THR A 43 -16.41 -20.62 -44.10
C THR A 43 -16.09 -21.74 -43.11
N GLY A 44 -16.68 -22.93 -43.27
CA GLY A 44 -16.62 -24.03 -42.28
C GLY A 44 -15.23 -24.58 -41.95
N GLY A 45 -14.19 -24.29 -42.75
CA GLY A 45 -12.79 -24.64 -42.47
C GLY A 45 -11.95 -23.51 -41.87
N LEU A 46 -12.47 -22.28 -41.82
CA LEU A 46 -11.69 -21.09 -41.43
C LEU A 46 -11.35 -21.08 -39.94
N ALA A 47 -12.23 -21.59 -39.07
CA ALA A 47 -11.98 -21.67 -37.63
C ALA A 47 -10.79 -22.57 -37.23
N GLN A 48 -10.27 -23.39 -38.16
CA GLN A 48 -9.12 -24.27 -37.98
C GLN A 48 -7.88 -23.81 -38.78
N ALA A 49 -7.95 -22.67 -39.47
CA ALA A 49 -6.82 -22.13 -40.22
C ALA A 49 -5.82 -21.42 -39.28
N ASP A 50 -4.53 -21.46 -39.64
CA ASP A 50 -3.47 -20.73 -38.91
C ASP A 50 -3.67 -19.20 -38.93
N ASP A 51 -4.29 -18.67 -40.00
CA ASP A 51 -4.71 -17.26 -40.12
C ASP A 51 -6.15 -17.16 -40.67
N PRO A 52 -7.17 -17.25 -39.80
CA PRO A 52 -8.57 -17.25 -40.21
C PRO A 52 -9.02 -15.89 -40.79
N VAL A 53 -8.40 -14.78 -40.37
CA VAL A 53 -8.75 -13.42 -40.80
C VAL A 53 -8.32 -13.19 -42.24
N SER A 54 -7.08 -13.51 -42.60
CA SER A 54 -6.60 -13.36 -43.98
C SER A 54 -7.35 -14.27 -44.95
N ALA A 55 -7.65 -15.50 -44.53
CA ALA A 55 -8.41 -16.44 -45.34
C ALA A 55 -9.86 -15.97 -45.58
N TYR A 56 -10.52 -15.41 -44.56
CA TYR A 56 -11.83 -14.79 -44.70
C TYR A 56 -11.79 -13.53 -45.60
N ALA A 57 -10.78 -12.68 -45.45
CA ALA A 57 -10.61 -11.48 -46.28
C ALA A 57 -10.41 -11.82 -47.77
N ALA A 58 -9.62 -12.86 -48.07
CA ALA A 58 -9.42 -13.34 -49.43
C ALA A 58 -10.72 -13.89 -50.04
N LEU A 59 -11.52 -14.63 -49.26
CA LEU A 59 -12.82 -15.10 -49.70
C LEU A 59 -13.80 -13.94 -49.94
N LEU A 60 -13.82 -12.95 -49.05
CA LEU A 60 -14.65 -11.75 -49.19
C LEU A 60 -14.28 -10.95 -50.44
N ALA A 61 -12.98 -10.83 -50.76
CA ALA A 61 -12.51 -10.16 -51.97
C ALA A 61 -12.94 -10.88 -53.26
N GLN A 62 -13.10 -12.22 -53.23
CA GLN A 62 -13.63 -12.98 -54.36
C GLN A 62 -15.14 -12.79 -54.53
N VAL A 63 -15.89 -12.80 -53.42
CA VAL A 63 -17.36 -12.70 -53.42
C VAL A 63 -17.84 -11.26 -53.64
N SER A 64 -17.09 -10.25 -53.19
CA SER A 64 -17.48 -8.84 -53.24
C SER A 64 -16.32 -7.91 -53.65
N PRO A 65 -15.75 -8.05 -54.86
CA PRO A 65 -14.55 -7.32 -55.28
C PRO A 65 -14.72 -5.79 -55.33
N ARG A 66 -15.95 -5.29 -55.48
CA ARG A 66 -16.29 -3.85 -55.55
C ARG A 66 -16.80 -3.26 -54.23
N LEU A 67 -16.55 -3.94 -53.11
CA LEU A 67 -17.01 -3.49 -51.80
C LEU A 67 -16.50 -2.08 -51.43
N PRO A 68 -15.20 -1.73 -51.64
CA PRO A 68 -14.72 -0.40 -51.27
C PRO A 68 -15.43 0.73 -52.02
N GLU A 69 -15.70 0.59 -53.31
CA GLU A 69 -16.40 1.61 -54.10
C GLU A 69 -17.87 1.75 -53.67
N ALA A 70 -18.52 0.63 -53.35
CA ALA A 70 -19.91 0.63 -52.88
C ALA A 70 -20.04 1.28 -51.48
N VAL A 71 -19.06 1.07 -50.61
CA VAL A 71 -18.98 1.76 -49.31
C VAL A 71 -18.76 3.24 -49.51
N GLU A 72 -17.86 3.65 -50.40
CA GLU A 72 -17.58 5.06 -50.68
C GLU A 72 -18.81 5.82 -51.21
N GLU A 73 -19.61 5.18 -52.06
CA GLU A 73 -20.85 5.77 -52.59
C GLU A 73 -21.88 6.10 -51.49
N VAL A 74 -21.96 5.27 -50.44
CA VAL A 74 -22.93 5.44 -49.34
C VAL A 74 -22.37 6.24 -48.17
N CYS A 75 -21.13 5.96 -47.77
CA CYS A 75 -20.50 6.50 -46.57
C CYS A 75 -19.57 7.69 -46.85
N GLY A 76 -19.32 8.02 -48.12
CA GLY A 76 -18.27 8.98 -48.51
C GLY A 76 -16.88 8.36 -48.47
N PRO A 77 -15.82 9.14 -48.76
CA PRO A 77 -14.44 8.64 -48.76
C PRO A 77 -13.98 8.20 -47.36
N ALA A 78 -12.99 7.31 -47.31
CA ALA A 78 -12.32 6.91 -46.06
C ALA A 78 -11.72 8.16 -45.34
N PRO A 79 -11.62 8.16 -43.99
CA PRO A 79 -11.68 7.02 -43.09
C PRO A 79 -13.10 6.55 -42.72
N TRP A 80 -13.24 5.23 -42.51
CA TRP A 80 -14.47 4.56 -42.10
C TRP A 80 -14.31 3.82 -40.76
N ILE A 81 -15.42 3.39 -40.17
CA ILE A 81 -15.45 2.42 -39.07
C ILE A 81 -16.29 1.20 -39.46
N VAL A 82 -15.71 0.01 -39.30
CA VAL A 82 -16.38 -1.28 -39.49
C VAL A 82 -16.85 -1.78 -38.13
N ARG A 83 -18.15 -1.99 -37.97
CA ARG A 83 -18.80 -2.39 -36.71
C ARG A 83 -19.42 -3.77 -36.82
N SER A 84 -19.38 -4.52 -35.72
CA SER A 84 -20.12 -5.77 -35.56
C SER A 84 -21.63 -5.50 -35.51
N ALA A 85 -22.41 -6.45 -36.05
CA ALA A 85 -23.85 -6.55 -35.87
C ALA A 85 -24.25 -7.95 -35.36
N GLY A 86 -23.38 -8.58 -34.57
CA GLY A 86 -23.64 -9.88 -33.96
C GLY A 86 -24.75 -9.85 -32.90
N ILE A 87 -25.02 -11.00 -32.29
CA ILE A 87 -26.05 -11.17 -31.25
C ILE A 87 -25.50 -10.69 -29.89
N GLU A 88 -25.21 -9.39 -29.77
CA GLU A 88 -24.70 -8.75 -28.54
C GLU A 88 -25.74 -7.86 -27.83
N ASP A 89 -26.87 -7.60 -28.50
CA ASP A 89 -27.86 -6.61 -28.11
C ASP A 89 -29.25 -7.20 -27.78
N LEU A 90 -29.32 -8.45 -27.32
CA LEU A 90 -30.59 -9.03 -26.86
C LEU A 90 -30.75 -8.78 -25.36
N ALA A 91 -32.00 -8.59 -24.90
CA ALA A 91 -32.30 -8.32 -23.49
C ALA A 91 -31.80 -9.44 -22.55
N ASP A 92 -31.88 -10.70 -23.00
CA ASP A 92 -31.45 -11.88 -22.22
C ASP A 92 -29.96 -12.21 -22.41
N HIS A 93 -29.26 -11.54 -23.34
CA HIS A 93 -27.88 -11.84 -23.76
C HIS A 93 -27.13 -10.55 -24.09
N ILE A 94 -26.78 -9.77 -23.07
CA ILE A 94 -25.98 -8.56 -23.23
C ILE A 94 -24.50 -8.98 -23.26
N ASN A 95 -23.87 -8.89 -24.43
CA ASN A 95 -22.46 -9.23 -24.63
C ASN A 95 -21.62 -7.97 -24.84
N ALA A 96 -21.70 -7.01 -23.91
CA ALA A 96 -21.03 -5.72 -24.04
C ALA A 96 -19.50 -5.90 -24.17
N GLY A 97 -18.90 -5.27 -25.18
CA GLY A 97 -17.46 -5.38 -25.47
C GLY A 97 -17.00 -6.75 -25.98
N GLY A 98 -17.91 -7.68 -26.29
CA GLY A 98 -17.57 -9.03 -26.72
C GLY A 98 -17.20 -9.18 -28.20
N TYR A 99 -17.56 -8.22 -29.06
CA TYR A 99 -17.20 -8.20 -30.48
C TYR A 99 -16.40 -6.94 -30.84
N GLU A 100 -15.63 -7.01 -31.93
CA GLU A 100 -14.73 -5.93 -32.34
C GLU A 100 -15.43 -4.87 -33.20
N SER A 101 -14.92 -3.64 -33.16
CA SER A 101 -15.22 -2.58 -34.11
C SER A 101 -13.90 -1.89 -34.49
N LEU A 102 -13.59 -1.80 -35.78
CA LEU A 102 -12.27 -1.42 -36.26
C LEU A 102 -12.32 -0.21 -37.20
N ILE A 103 -11.38 0.72 -37.02
CA ILE A 103 -11.19 1.87 -37.91
C ILE A 103 -10.47 1.42 -39.19
N CYS A 104 -10.99 1.85 -40.34
CA CYS A 104 -10.43 1.66 -41.67
C CYS A 104 -9.95 3.01 -42.21
N LEU A 105 -8.64 3.28 -42.12
CA LEU A 105 -8.06 4.56 -42.53
C LEU A 105 -8.02 4.74 -44.06
N GLU A 106 -7.80 3.63 -44.78
CA GLU A 106 -7.60 3.62 -46.22
C GLU A 106 -8.48 2.52 -46.85
N PRO A 107 -9.04 2.73 -48.06
CA PRO A 107 -9.96 1.77 -48.70
C PRO A 107 -9.40 0.36 -48.92
N GLU A 108 -8.09 0.23 -49.16
CA GLU A 108 -7.42 -1.05 -49.44
C GLU A 108 -7.48 -2.01 -48.24
N ASN A 109 -7.61 -1.47 -47.03
CA ASN A 109 -7.65 -2.24 -45.79
C ASN A 109 -9.05 -2.76 -45.44
N LEU A 110 -10.09 -2.37 -46.17
CA LEU A 110 -11.49 -2.62 -45.81
C LEU A 110 -11.77 -4.12 -45.64
N MET A 111 -11.31 -4.95 -46.58
CA MET A 111 -11.54 -6.40 -46.57
C MET A 111 -10.99 -7.07 -45.30
N GLN A 112 -9.77 -6.71 -44.90
CA GLN A 112 -9.16 -7.22 -43.68
C GLN A 112 -9.93 -6.77 -42.42
N ARG A 113 -10.38 -5.50 -42.38
CA ARG A 113 -11.14 -4.99 -41.24
C ARG A 113 -12.50 -5.68 -41.11
N VAL A 114 -13.21 -5.90 -42.22
CA VAL A 114 -14.48 -6.65 -42.23
C VAL A 114 -14.27 -8.08 -41.77
N ALA A 115 -13.20 -8.75 -42.23
CA ALA A 115 -12.88 -10.11 -41.83
C ALA A 115 -12.61 -10.25 -40.32
N ALA A 116 -11.80 -9.35 -39.75
CA ALA A 116 -11.49 -9.36 -38.32
C ALA A 116 -12.75 -9.16 -37.47
N VAL A 117 -13.59 -8.18 -37.83
CA VAL A 117 -14.86 -7.94 -37.14
C VAL A 117 -15.81 -9.14 -37.25
N ALA A 118 -15.97 -9.71 -38.45
CA ALA A 118 -16.85 -10.85 -38.71
C ALA A 118 -16.45 -12.11 -37.92
N LEU A 119 -15.17 -12.26 -37.58
CA LEU A 119 -14.65 -13.41 -36.84
C LEU A 119 -14.50 -13.15 -35.33
N SER A 120 -14.75 -11.92 -34.86
CA SER A 120 -14.52 -11.53 -33.46
C SER A 120 -15.33 -12.35 -32.44
N GLY A 121 -16.48 -12.90 -32.83
CA GLY A 121 -17.26 -13.81 -31.98
C GLY A 121 -16.61 -15.18 -31.72
N SER A 122 -15.55 -15.52 -32.46
CA SER A 122 -14.79 -16.76 -32.27
C SER A 122 -13.68 -16.64 -31.23
N THR A 123 -13.41 -15.42 -30.74
CA THR A 123 -12.38 -15.17 -29.74
C THR A 123 -12.71 -15.88 -28.43
N GLU A 124 -11.67 -16.24 -27.68
CA GLU A 124 -11.85 -16.89 -26.37
C GLU A 124 -12.64 -16.01 -25.39
N HIS A 125 -12.38 -14.71 -25.37
CA HIS A 125 -13.10 -13.76 -24.54
C HIS A 125 -14.60 -13.78 -24.83
N ALA A 126 -14.99 -13.66 -26.12
CA ALA A 126 -16.39 -13.72 -26.54
C ALA A 126 -17.05 -15.05 -26.13
N ARG A 127 -16.36 -16.17 -26.31
CA ARG A 127 -16.86 -17.51 -25.94
C ARG A 127 -17.10 -17.66 -24.43
N ARG A 128 -16.16 -17.22 -23.59
CA ARG A 128 -16.29 -17.29 -22.12
C ARG A 128 -17.40 -16.38 -21.61
N GLN A 129 -17.53 -15.18 -22.18
CA GLN A 129 -18.61 -14.25 -21.84
C GLN A 129 -19.98 -14.82 -22.23
N TRP A 130 -20.08 -15.47 -23.40
CA TRP A 130 -21.28 -16.20 -23.82
C TRP A 130 -21.64 -17.39 -22.92
N ALA A 131 -20.65 -18.08 -22.36
CA ALA A 131 -20.91 -19.21 -21.47
C ALA A 131 -21.67 -18.81 -20.20
N LEU A 132 -21.53 -17.57 -19.72
CA LEU A 132 -22.26 -17.05 -18.56
C LEU A 132 -23.78 -17.02 -18.76
N SER A 133 -24.26 -17.00 -20.01
CA SER A 133 -25.69 -17.05 -20.32
C SER A 133 -26.23 -18.48 -20.53
N GLY A 134 -25.40 -19.51 -20.29
CA GLY A 134 -25.78 -20.92 -20.33
C GLY A 134 -25.97 -21.50 -21.74
N ARG A 135 -25.53 -20.81 -22.80
CA ARG A 135 -25.64 -21.27 -24.20
C ARG A 135 -24.28 -21.70 -24.76
N SER A 136 -24.23 -22.89 -25.34
CA SER A 136 -23.04 -23.47 -26.00
C SER A 136 -23.40 -23.82 -27.45
N GLU A 137 -23.28 -22.86 -28.36
CA GLU A 137 -23.41 -23.13 -29.80
C GLU A 137 -22.17 -22.68 -30.58
N ARG A 138 -21.99 -23.29 -31.76
CA ARG A 138 -20.79 -23.19 -32.61
C ARG A 138 -20.52 -21.75 -33.06
N SER A 139 -19.23 -21.42 -33.08
CA SER A 139 -18.65 -20.22 -33.69
C SER A 139 -19.12 -20.04 -35.13
N ALA A 140 -19.92 -19.01 -35.40
CA ALA A 140 -20.31 -18.57 -36.74
C ALA A 140 -19.77 -17.15 -37.00
N SER A 141 -19.55 -16.82 -38.27
CA SER A 141 -19.25 -15.43 -38.68
C SER A 141 -20.43 -14.52 -38.37
N ILE A 142 -20.15 -13.33 -37.85
CA ILE A 142 -21.16 -12.32 -37.52
C ILE A 142 -21.32 -11.31 -38.65
N ALA A 143 -22.52 -10.74 -38.78
CA ALA A 143 -22.78 -9.64 -39.69
C ALA A 143 -21.98 -8.39 -39.31
N CYS A 144 -21.68 -7.53 -40.30
CA CYS A 144 -20.93 -6.30 -40.13
C CYS A 144 -21.63 -5.13 -40.83
N PHE A 145 -21.25 -3.89 -40.49
CA PHE A 145 -21.62 -2.72 -41.27
C PHE A 145 -20.55 -1.64 -41.21
N VAL A 146 -20.57 -0.73 -42.18
CA VAL A 146 -19.61 0.37 -42.31
C VAL A 146 -20.31 1.70 -42.14
N GLN A 147 -19.67 2.63 -41.44
CA GLN A 147 -20.09 4.03 -41.27
C GLN A 147 -18.91 4.98 -41.52
N PRO A 148 -19.15 6.25 -41.90
CA PRO A 148 -18.08 7.25 -41.89
C PRO A 148 -17.50 7.41 -40.48
N LEU A 149 -16.18 7.56 -40.39
CA LEU A 149 -15.54 7.91 -39.14
C LEU A 149 -15.84 9.38 -38.84
N LEU A 150 -16.53 9.65 -37.73
CA LEU A 150 -16.75 11.02 -37.25
C LEU A 150 -15.41 11.69 -36.94
N LYS A 151 -15.36 13.02 -36.92
CA LYS A 151 -14.14 13.74 -36.53
C LYS A 151 -13.87 13.53 -35.03
N ILE A 152 -12.99 12.58 -34.71
CA ILE A 152 -12.71 12.11 -33.35
C ILE A 152 -11.64 12.92 -32.60
N ASP A 153 -11.10 13.98 -33.23
CA ASP A 153 -10.05 14.82 -32.64
C ASP A 153 -10.57 15.54 -31.38
N VAL A 154 -9.66 15.72 -30.41
CA VAL A 154 -9.89 16.52 -29.19
C VAL A 154 -8.91 17.69 -29.22
N ALA A 155 -9.34 18.87 -28.79
CA ALA A 155 -8.47 20.05 -28.75
C ALA A 155 -7.27 19.82 -27.82
N ASP A 156 -6.10 20.35 -28.21
CA ASP A 156 -4.83 20.13 -27.50
C ASP A 156 -4.79 20.74 -26.09
N ASP A 157 -5.66 21.72 -25.82
CA ASP A 157 -5.79 22.40 -24.53
C ASP A 157 -6.70 21.67 -23.54
N ILE A 158 -7.24 20.50 -23.91
CA ILE A 158 -8.01 19.63 -23.03
C ILE A 158 -7.07 18.67 -22.29
N GLY A 159 -6.83 18.96 -21.00
CA GLY A 159 -6.09 18.09 -20.08
C GLY A 159 -6.66 16.66 -20.00
N LEU A 160 -5.82 15.72 -19.57
CA LEU A 160 -6.22 14.30 -19.45
C LEU A 160 -7.24 14.08 -18.32
N ASP A 161 -7.23 14.91 -17.29
CA ASP A 161 -8.14 14.86 -16.14
C ASP A 161 -9.40 15.72 -16.33
N HIS A 162 -9.54 16.39 -17.48
CA HIS A 162 -10.72 17.15 -17.86
C HIS A 162 -11.80 16.22 -18.43
N SER A 163 -13.05 16.52 -18.11
CA SER A 163 -14.24 15.79 -18.56
C SER A 163 -15.34 16.78 -18.99
N PRO A 164 -16.21 16.43 -19.96
CA PRO A 164 -17.21 17.37 -20.48
C PRO A 164 -18.30 17.66 -19.45
N TYR A 165 -18.87 18.86 -19.45
CA TYR A 165 -20.12 19.21 -18.77
C TYR A 165 -21.11 19.70 -19.80
N LEU A 166 -22.24 18.99 -19.92
CA LEU A 166 -23.29 19.28 -20.90
C LEU A 166 -24.46 19.98 -20.23
N ASP A 167 -25.12 20.86 -20.98
CA ASP A 167 -26.33 21.51 -20.52
C ASP A 167 -27.50 20.50 -20.33
N ALA A 168 -28.49 20.89 -19.53
CA ALA A 168 -29.65 20.06 -19.26
C ALA A 168 -30.52 19.83 -20.50
N GLU A 169 -30.59 20.80 -21.42
CA GLU A 169 -31.45 20.72 -22.62
C GLU A 169 -30.95 19.64 -23.60
N VAL A 170 -29.65 19.47 -23.74
CA VAL A 170 -29.00 18.42 -24.54
C VAL A 170 -29.29 17.06 -23.94
N LEU A 171 -29.18 16.92 -22.62
CA LEU A 171 -29.49 15.66 -21.94
C LEU A 171 -30.99 15.33 -22.05
N ASP A 172 -31.87 16.31 -21.86
CA ASP A 172 -33.31 16.14 -22.01
C ASP A 172 -33.69 15.78 -23.45
N ARG A 173 -32.99 16.34 -24.44
CA ARG A 173 -33.14 15.95 -25.85
C ARG A 173 -32.71 14.50 -26.10
N ILE A 174 -31.59 14.06 -25.52
CA ILE A 174 -31.13 12.66 -25.59
C ILE A 174 -32.18 11.74 -24.95
N GLU A 175 -32.66 12.07 -23.75
CA GLU A 175 -33.70 11.30 -23.03
C GLU A 175 -35.02 11.23 -23.82
N ALA A 176 -35.44 12.32 -24.48
CA ALA A 176 -36.62 12.35 -25.32
C ALA A 176 -36.50 11.41 -26.53
N VAL A 177 -35.33 11.37 -27.17
CA VAL A 177 -35.06 10.40 -28.25
C VAL A 177 -35.09 8.97 -27.72
N CYS A 178 -34.44 8.70 -26.58
CA CYS A 178 -34.51 7.38 -25.92
C CYS A 178 -35.95 6.94 -25.64
N ALA A 179 -36.83 7.82 -25.19
CA ALA A 179 -38.24 7.51 -24.96
C ALA A 179 -38.99 7.13 -26.25
N VAL A 180 -38.73 7.84 -27.36
CA VAL A 180 -39.29 7.50 -28.67
C VAL A 180 -38.80 6.12 -29.13
N LEU A 181 -37.52 5.83 -28.97
CA LEU A 181 -36.92 4.55 -29.34
C LEU A 181 -37.48 3.40 -28.49
N MET A 182 -37.59 3.56 -27.17
CA MET A 182 -38.18 2.55 -26.29
C MET A 182 -39.60 2.21 -26.68
N LYS A 183 -40.43 3.23 -26.99
CA LYS A 183 -41.80 3.01 -27.47
C LYS A 183 -41.84 2.33 -28.84
N ARG A 184 -40.91 2.65 -29.74
CA ARG A 184 -40.84 2.09 -31.10
C ARG A 184 -40.49 0.61 -31.11
N PHE A 185 -39.58 0.20 -30.21
CA PHE A 185 -39.03 -1.15 -30.15
C PHE A 185 -39.56 -1.98 -28.98
N ASP A 186 -40.51 -1.46 -28.21
CA ASP A 186 -41.12 -2.11 -27.04
C ASP A 186 -40.08 -2.49 -25.96
N PHE A 187 -39.16 -1.55 -25.68
CA PHE A 187 -38.15 -1.73 -24.64
C PHE A 187 -38.63 -1.20 -23.29
N THR A 188 -38.41 -1.96 -22.23
CA THR A 188 -38.65 -1.53 -20.85
C THR A 188 -37.53 -0.64 -20.30
N ALA A 189 -36.33 -0.75 -20.86
CA ALA A 189 -35.19 0.13 -20.67
C ALA A 189 -34.28 0.08 -21.90
N ILE A 190 -33.49 1.14 -22.11
CA ILE A 190 -32.63 1.31 -23.28
C ILE A 190 -31.21 1.67 -22.85
N ASP A 191 -30.25 1.21 -23.64
CA ASP A 191 -28.85 1.60 -23.62
C ASP A 191 -28.47 2.13 -25.01
N CYS A 192 -28.00 3.38 -25.08
CA CYS A 192 -27.68 4.09 -26.32
C CYS A 192 -26.25 4.62 -26.32
N GLU A 193 -25.57 4.49 -27.46
CA GLU A 193 -24.28 5.13 -27.74
C GLU A 193 -24.46 6.37 -28.60
N TRP A 194 -23.77 7.45 -28.24
CA TRP A 194 -23.82 8.72 -28.95
C TRP A 194 -22.43 9.27 -29.26
N GLY A 195 -22.32 9.95 -30.39
CA GLY A 195 -21.18 10.79 -30.77
C GLY A 195 -21.60 12.23 -30.91
N LEU A 196 -20.90 13.15 -30.26
CA LEU A 196 -21.22 14.57 -30.24
C LEU A 196 -20.09 15.36 -30.89
N GLU A 197 -20.47 16.24 -31.82
CA GLU A 197 -19.57 17.25 -32.37
C GLU A 197 -19.66 18.50 -31.51
N THR A 198 -18.53 18.92 -30.93
CA THR A 198 -18.44 20.08 -30.03
C THR A 198 -17.33 21.03 -30.50
N GLU A 199 -17.22 22.20 -29.88
CA GLU A 199 -16.14 23.15 -30.16
C GLU A 199 -14.79 22.69 -29.61
N LEU A 200 -14.80 21.85 -28.57
CA LEU A 200 -13.61 21.34 -27.87
C LEU A 200 -13.15 19.98 -28.42
N GLY A 201 -13.84 19.47 -29.45
CA GLY A 201 -13.57 18.19 -30.09
C GLY A 201 -14.72 17.18 -29.93
N PHE A 202 -14.42 15.91 -30.21
CA PHE A 202 -15.41 14.83 -30.13
C PHE A 202 -15.75 14.47 -28.69
N VAL A 203 -17.04 14.26 -28.40
CA VAL A 203 -17.50 13.73 -27.12
C VAL A 203 -18.29 12.44 -27.36
N SER A 204 -17.93 11.39 -26.63
CA SER A 204 -18.70 10.13 -26.61
C SER A 204 -19.64 10.11 -25.41
N ILE A 205 -20.85 9.56 -25.59
CA ILE A 205 -21.80 9.34 -24.50
C ILE A 205 -22.37 7.94 -24.55
N THR A 206 -22.50 7.31 -23.38
CA THR A 206 -23.33 6.13 -23.16
C THR A 206 -24.50 6.50 -22.27
N THR A 207 -25.73 6.21 -22.70
CA THR A 207 -26.97 6.54 -21.98
C THR A 207 -27.74 5.29 -21.62
N VAL A 208 -28.04 5.09 -20.34
CA VAL A 208 -28.92 4.02 -19.86
C VAL A 208 -30.15 4.62 -19.20
N MET A 209 -31.35 4.19 -19.61
CA MET A 209 -32.61 4.80 -19.21
C MET A 209 -33.78 3.79 -19.20
N PRO A 210 -34.60 3.71 -18.13
CA PRO A 210 -35.84 2.94 -18.15
C PRO A 210 -36.99 3.70 -18.83
N LEU A 211 -37.99 2.97 -19.32
CA LEU A 211 -39.26 3.54 -19.75
C LEU A 211 -40.03 4.13 -18.56
N ASP A 212 -40.06 3.41 -17.42
CA ASP A 212 -40.55 3.93 -16.14
C ASP A 212 -39.38 4.44 -15.28
N GLN A 213 -39.20 5.76 -15.29
CA GLN A 213 -38.16 6.50 -14.55
C GLN A 213 -38.34 6.45 -13.02
N ARG A 214 -39.41 5.83 -12.51
CA ARG A 214 -39.58 5.57 -11.07
C ARG A 214 -38.84 4.33 -10.60
N LEU A 215 -38.49 3.44 -11.53
CA LEU A 215 -37.92 2.13 -11.20
C LEU A 215 -36.39 2.13 -11.20
N MET A 216 -35.75 2.87 -12.10
CA MET A 216 -34.29 2.84 -12.32
C MET A 216 -33.73 4.27 -12.48
N ASN A 217 -32.46 4.47 -12.09
CA ASN A 217 -31.75 5.72 -12.33
C ASN A 217 -31.48 5.90 -13.85
N VAL A 218 -31.55 7.13 -14.35
CA VAL A 218 -31.08 7.46 -15.71
C VAL A 218 -29.62 7.89 -15.62
N ALA A 219 -28.75 7.32 -16.45
CA ALA A 219 -27.32 7.57 -16.41
C ALA A 219 -26.79 7.98 -17.78
N HIS A 220 -26.00 9.05 -17.84
CA HIS A 220 -25.24 9.46 -19.02
C HIS A 220 -23.76 9.54 -18.65
N THR A 221 -22.95 8.63 -19.18
CA THR A 221 -21.49 8.69 -19.05
C THR A 221 -20.90 9.39 -20.25
N ILE A 222 -20.09 10.41 -20.02
CA ILE A 222 -19.67 11.38 -21.03
C ILE A 222 -18.15 11.54 -20.97
N GLY A 223 -17.46 11.49 -22.11
CA GLY A 223 -16.01 11.63 -22.17
C GLY A 223 -15.51 12.29 -23.45
N PHE A 224 -14.40 13.03 -23.35
CA PHE A 224 -13.72 13.60 -24.52
C PHE A 224 -12.97 12.51 -25.29
N GLY A 225 -13.24 12.40 -26.59
CA GLY A 225 -12.61 11.45 -27.49
C GLY A 225 -13.47 10.22 -27.80
N PHE A 226 -12.98 9.43 -28.75
CA PHE A 226 -13.65 8.24 -29.26
C PHE A 226 -13.70 7.13 -28.22
N ALA A 227 -14.90 6.56 -28.01
CA ALA A 227 -15.17 5.47 -27.07
C ALA A 227 -14.76 5.72 -25.60
N CYS A 228 -14.44 6.96 -25.22
CA CYS A 228 -14.02 7.31 -23.87
C CYS A 228 -15.12 7.12 -22.83
N ALA A 229 -16.41 7.21 -23.21
CA ALA A 229 -17.51 6.88 -22.31
C ALA A 229 -17.62 5.38 -21.96
N GLN A 230 -16.94 4.51 -22.71
CA GLN A 230 -17.05 3.04 -22.60
C GLN A 230 -15.75 2.38 -22.17
N ASN A 231 -14.64 3.09 -22.31
CA ASN A 231 -13.31 2.67 -21.89
C ASN A 231 -12.76 3.74 -20.96
N THR A 232 -12.40 3.37 -19.73
CA THR A 232 -11.56 4.20 -18.87
C THR A 232 -10.13 4.23 -19.45
N GLY A 233 -9.95 4.98 -20.54
CA GLY A 233 -8.67 5.21 -21.20
C GLY A 233 -7.86 6.31 -20.49
N SER A 234 -6.92 6.93 -21.20
CA SER A 234 -6.05 7.99 -20.68
C SER A 234 -6.77 9.29 -20.28
N ARG A 235 -8.09 9.40 -20.50
CA ARG A 235 -8.89 10.61 -20.25
C ARG A 235 -10.02 10.36 -19.25
N ALA A 236 -10.31 11.35 -18.41
CA ALA A 236 -11.37 11.31 -17.42
C ALA A 236 -12.78 11.35 -18.05
N THR A 237 -13.73 10.67 -17.42
CA THR A 237 -15.16 10.73 -17.76
C THR A 237 -15.95 11.44 -16.68
N THR A 238 -17.10 12.00 -17.08
CA THR A 238 -18.12 12.48 -16.15
C THR A 238 -19.35 11.56 -16.20
N LEU A 239 -20.15 11.55 -15.14
CA LEU A 239 -21.47 10.92 -15.12
C LEU A 239 -22.51 11.98 -14.76
N ALA A 240 -23.56 12.08 -15.58
CA ALA A 240 -24.80 12.77 -15.23
C ALA A 240 -25.88 11.73 -14.91
N LEU A 241 -26.31 11.69 -13.65
CA LEU A 241 -27.21 10.70 -13.10
C LEU A 241 -28.50 11.36 -12.62
N ARG A 242 -29.65 10.93 -13.13
CA ARG A 242 -30.97 11.29 -12.59
C ARG A 242 -31.51 10.14 -11.74
N PRO A 243 -31.58 10.29 -10.42
CA PRO A 243 -32.07 9.21 -9.58
C PRO A 243 -33.55 8.88 -9.83
N ALA A 244 -33.94 7.64 -9.52
CA ALA A 244 -35.31 7.22 -9.68
C ALA A 244 -36.29 8.07 -8.86
N SER A 245 -37.47 8.33 -9.41
CA SER A 245 -38.54 9.12 -8.78
C SER A 245 -38.19 10.58 -8.47
N THR A 246 -37.14 11.12 -9.07
CA THR A 246 -36.77 12.55 -8.96
C THR A 246 -36.39 13.14 -10.32
N ALA A 247 -36.55 14.46 -10.46
CA ALA A 247 -36.07 15.21 -11.62
C ALA A 247 -34.62 15.70 -11.44
N LEU A 248 -34.03 15.49 -10.26
CA LEU A 248 -32.68 15.94 -9.92
C LEU A 248 -31.61 15.29 -10.79
N ARG A 249 -30.60 16.07 -11.21
CA ARG A 249 -29.45 15.58 -11.96
C ARG A 249 -28.17 15.73 -11.15
N LEU A 250 -27.68 14.60 -10.63
CA LEU A 250 -26.42 14.50 -9.90
C LEU A 250 -25.27 14.28 -10.88
N TRP A 251 -24.14 14.92 -10.62
CA TRP A 251 -22.96 14.86 -11.45
C TRP A 251 -21.77 14.30 -10.68
N ARG A 252 -20.91 13.55 -11.37
CA ARG A 252 -19.62 13.04 -10.90
C ARG A 252 -18.53 13.45 -11.89
N GLY A 253 -17.50 14.15 -11.42
CA GLY A 253 -16.31 14.48 -12.20
C GLY A 253 -15.29 15.23 -11.35
N ARG A 254 -14.03 15.33 -11.81
CA ARG A 254 -12.98 16.07 -11.10
C ARG A 254 -12.83 17.49 -11.66
N HIS A 255 -12.54 17.59 -12.95
CA HIS A 255 -12.43 18.85 -13.67
C HIS A 255 -13.44 18.85 -14.81
N LEU A 256 -14.55 19.56 -14.59
CA LEU A 256 -15.66 19.66 -15.52
C LEU A 256 -15.45 20.86 -16.43
N ARG A 257 -15.60 20.66 -17.74
CA ARG A 257 -15.47 21.73 -18.73
C ARG A 257 -16.77 21.89 -19.49
N GLU A 258 -17.37 23.07 -19.37
CA GLU A 258 -18.59 23.41 -20.11
C GLU A 258 -18.37 23.21 -21.61
N THR A 259 -19.23 22.40 -22.24
CA THR A 259 -19.01 21.90 -23.60
C THR A 259 -20.23 22.16 -24.48
N PRO A 260 -20.19 23.21 -25.32
CA PRO A 260 -21.27 23.51 -26.26
C PRO A 260 -21.39 22.45 -27.36
N VAL A 261 -22.59 21.92 -27.56
CA VAL A 261 -22.86 20.84 -28.53
C VAL A 261 -23.38 21.42 -29.85
N ARG A 262 -22.73 21.06 -30.96
CA ARG A 262 -23.15 21.46 -32.31
C ARG A 262 -24.07 20.43 -32.96
N ARG A 263 -23.73 19.14 -32.84
CA ARG A 263 -24.47 18.04 -33.47
C ARG A 263 -24.46 16.77 -32.63
N LEU A 264 -25.58 16.04 -32.67
CA LEU A 264 -25.76 14.73 -32.04
C LEU A 264 -25.79 13.64 -33.11
N HIS A 265 -25.06 12.55 -32.87
CA HIS A 265 -25.11 11.33 -33.66
C HIS A 265 -25.49 10.14 -32.78
N LEU A 266 -26.49 9.36 -33.18
CA LEU A 266 -26.87 8.10 -32.54
C LEU A 266 -26.13 6.96 -33.23
N LEU A 267 -25.27 6.28 -32.47
CA LEU A 267 -24.37 5.24 -32.98
C LEU A 267 -24.91 3.83 -32.71
N GLN A 268 -25.67 3.66 -31.63
CA GLN A 268 -26.30 2.40 -31.25
C GLN A 268 -27.48 2.65 -30.31
N ALA A 269 -28.48 1.78 -30.36
CA ALA A 269 -29.60 1.73 -29.43
C ALA A 269 -29.95 0.26 -29.17
N ARG A 270 -29.92 -0.21 -27.92
CA ARG A 270 -30.20 -1.60 -27.53
C ARG A 270 -31.07 -1.69 -26.29
N PRO A 271 -31.80 -2.80 -26.08
CA PRO A 271 -32.53 -3.01 -24.82
C PRO A 271 -31.56 -3.15 -23.66
N ALA A 272 -31.97 -2.68 -22.48
CA ALA A 272 -31.26 -2.85 -21.22
C ALA A 272 -32.16 -3.56 -20.20
N THR A 273 -31.55 -4.24 -19.23
CA THR A 273 -32.28 -4.83 -18.10
C THR A 273 -32.56 -3.75 -17.06
N PRO A 274 -33.83 -3.48 -16.70
CA PRO A 274 -34.15 -2.50 -15.69
C PRO A 274 -33.69 -2.98 -14.32
N GLU A 275 -32.80 -2.23 -13.68
CA GLU A 275 -32.42 -2.46 -12.29
C GLU A 275 -33.20 -1.55 -11.36
N VAL A 276 -33.77 -2.13 -10.31
CA VAL A 276 -34.47 -1.35 -9.31
C VAL A 276 -33.46 -0.46 -8.59
N ALA A 277 -33.64 0.87 -8.69
CA ALA A 277 -32.78 1.86 -8.04
C ALA A 277 -32.82 1.78 -6.52
N PHE A 278 -33.95 1.31 -5.99
CA PHE A 278 -34.13 0.95 -4.59
C PHE A 278 -33.72 -0.50 -4.38
N ARG A 279 -32.71 -0.73 -3.55
CA ARG A 279 -32.25 -2.07 -3.22
C ARG A 279 -32.42 -2.34 -1.73
N ASP A 280 -32.89 -3.54 -1.44
CA ASP A 280 -32.78 -4.13 -0.11
C ASP A 280 -31.36 -4.71 -0.05
N ARG A 281 -30.50 -4.16 0.82
CA ARG A 281 -29.14 -4.68 1.02
C ARG A 281 -28.90 -5.05 2.47
N GLU A 282 -28.08 -6.07 2.68
CA GLU A 282 -27.53 -6.37 3.99
C GLU A 282 -26.39 -5.39 4.32
N ALA A 283 -26.67 -4.43 5.18
CA ALA A 283 -25.67 -3.46 5.66
C ALA A 283 -25.18 -3.84 7.06
N LEU A 284 -23.97 -3.42 7.44
CA LEU A 284 -23.43 -3.69 8.77
C LEU A 284 -24.18 -2.87 9.82
N THR A 285 -24.57 -3.52 10.92
CA THR A 285 -25.03 -2.81 12.13
C THR A 285 -23.93 -1.86 12.66
N ASP A 286 -24.30 -0.79 13.36
CA ASP A 286 -23.35 0.20 13.91
C ASP A 286 -22.28 -0.46 14.80
N ASP A 287 -22.73 -1.27 15.76
CA ASP A 287 -21.84 -2.00 16.68
C ASP A 287 -20.88 -2.94 15.94
N CYS A 288 -21.37 -3.62 14.89
CA CYS A 288 -20.55 -4.51 14.08
C CYS A 288 -19.50 -3.73 13.28
N TYR A 289 -19.89 -2.62 12.64
CA TYR A 289 -18.94 -1.79 11.90
C TYR A 289 -17.82 -1.28 12.81
N GLU A 290 -18.17 -0.73 13.98
CA GLU A 290 -17.18 -0.23 14.94
C GLU A 290 -16.30 -1.34 15.51
N ALA A 291 -16.85 -2.53 15.75
CA ALA A 291 -16.06 -3.69 16.18
C ALA A 291 -15.09 -4.12 15.08
N LEU A 292 -15.56 -4.33 13.85
CA LEU A 292 -14.73 -4.77 12.75
C LEU A 292 -13.64 -3.75 12.40
N ALA A 293 -13.98 -2.46 12.34
CA ALA A 293 -13.04 -1.39 12.05
C ALA A 293 -11.89 -1.27 13.07
N ARG A 294 -12.09 -1.77 14.30
CA ARG A 294 -11.05 -1.83 15.33
C ARG A 294 -10.12 -3.04 15.23
N HIS A 295 -10.58 -4.13 14.61
CA HIS A 295 -9.84 -5.41 14.56
C HIS A 295 -9.22 -5.70 13.20
N TYR A 296 -9.80 -5.17 12.13
CA TYR A 296 -9.42 -5.44 10.74
C TYR A 296 -8.95 -4.17 10.02
N GLU A 297 -8.32 -4.35 8.85
CA GLU A 297 -7.85 -3.22 8.06
C GLU A 297 -9.03 -2.51 7.42
N VAL A 298 -9.12 -1.19 7.62
CA VAL A 298 -10.16 -0.36 7.02
C VAL A 298 -9.51 0.56 6.00
N VAL A 299 -10.02 0.48 4.77
CA VAL A 299 -9.63 1.37 3.69
C VAL A 299 -10.85 2.16 3.24
N GLU A 300 -10.64 3.44 2.93
CA GLU A 300 -11.69 4.22 2.26
C GLU A 300 -11.97 3.60 0.88
N ALA A 301 -13.23 3.51 0.52
CA ALA A 301 -13.65 2.93 -0.75
C ALA A 301 -14.87 3.67 -1.30
N ALA A 302 -14.89 3.85 -2.62
CA ALA A 302 -16.03 4.42 -3.33
C ALA A 302 -16.82 3.31 -4.01
N LEU A 303 -18.14 3.29 -3.81
CA LEU A 303 -19.03 2.38 -4.52
C LEU A 303 -19.03 2.68 -6.03
N LEU A 304 -18.75 1.67 -6.86
CA LEU A 304 -18.97 1.70 -8.30
C LEU A 304 -20.30 1.02 -8.63
N ILE A 305 -20.45 -0.24 -8.21
CA ILE A 305 -21.62 -1.08 -8.49
C ILE A 305 -22.02 -1.74 -7.17
N LEU A 306 -23.31 -1.73 -6.87
CA LEU A 306 -23.84 -2.52 -5.77
C LEU A 306 -24.36 -3.84 -6.30
N GLY A 307 -23.88 -4.93 -5.73
CA GLY A 307 -24.34 -6.29 -5.99
C GLY A 307 -25.45 -6.73 -5.05
N ASP A 308 -25.69 -8.04 -4.99
CA ASP A 308 -26.59 -8.67 -4.03
C ASP A 308 -25.93 -8.76 -2.64
N GLU A 309 -24.61 -9.02 -2.59
CA GLU A 309 -23.83 -9.12 -1.36
C GLU A 309 -22.84 -7.95 -1.23
N CYS A 310 -22.67 -7.43 -0.01
CA CYS A 310 -21.71 -6.36 0.31
C CYS A 310 -20.51 -6.87 1.11
N PHE A 311 -20.44 -8.18 1.37
CA PHE A 311 -19.36 -8.82 2.10
C PHE A 311 -19.21 -10.26 1.62
N GLY A 312 -17.99 -10.78 1.63
CA GLY A 312 -17.69 -12.13 1.15
C GLY A 312 -16.29 -12.20 0.54
N GLN A 313 -16.06 -13.17 -0.35
CA GLN A 313 -14.75 -13.32 -1.01
C GLN A 313 -14.49 -12.15 -1.97
N THR A 314 -13.22 -11.74 -2.03
CA THR A 314 -12.81 -10.59 -2.84
C THR A 314 -12.10 -10.99 -4.13
N LEU A 315 -12.39 -10.27 -5.21
CA LEU A 315 -11.57 -10.24 -6.42
C LEU A 315 -10.90 -8.87 -6.55
N VAL A 316 -9.57 -8.82 -6.41
CA VAL A 316 -8.80 -7.56 -6.45
C VAL A 316 -8.10 -7.41 -7.80
N ALA A 317 -8.27 -6.29 -8.50
CA ALA A 317 -7.64 -6.01 -9.79
C ALA A 317 -7.30 -4.51 -9.97
N PRO A 318 -6.37 -4.10 -10.84
CA PRO A 318 -6.05 -2.68 -11.04
C PRO A 318 -7.24 -1.87 -11.53
N ASP A 319 -7.94 -2.42 -12.50
CA ASP A 319 -9.05 -1.79 -13.17
C ASP A 319 -10.19 -2.80 -13.34
N LEU A 320 -11.40 -2.28 -13.56
CA LEU A 320 -12.60 -3.10 -13.64
C LEU A 320 -12.63 -3.99 -14.90
N ALA A 321 -12.06 -3.54 -16.02
CA ALA A 321 -11.86 -4.39 -17.21
C ALA A 321 -10.93 -5.57 -16.97
N SER A 322 -9.85 -5.36 -16.23
CA SER A 322 -8.97 -6.41 -15.74
C SER A 322 -9.71 -7.31 -14.77
N ALA A 323 -10.49 -6.78 -13.82
CA ALA A 323 -11.31 -7.61 -12.92
C ALA A 323 -12.25 -8.53 -13.71
N TRP A 324 -12.92 -8.02 -14.74
CA TRP A 324 -13.87 -8.78 -15.54
C TRP A 324 -13.22 -9.94 -16.29
N ARG A 325 -12.08 -9.70 -16.93
CA ARG A 325 -11.30 -10.77 -17.59
C ARG A 325 -10.92 -11.89 -16.63
N ARG A 326 -10.67 -11.55 -15.35
CA ARG A 326 -10.33 -12.53 -14.31
C ARG A 326 -11.53 -13.31 -13.86
N TYR A 327 -12.64 -12.62 -13.62
CA TYR A 327 -13.91 -13.25 -13.29
C TYR A 327 -14.33 -14.27 -14.35
N LEU A 328 -14.18 -13.93 -15.64
CA LEU A 328 -14.41 -14.86 -16.76
C LEU A 328 -13.44 -16.05 -16.82
N ALA A 329 -12.32 -15.99 -16.10
CA ALA A 329 -11.33 -17.06 -16.04
C ALA A 329 -11.43 -17.94 -14.79
N LEU A 330 -12.34 -17.62 -13.89
CA LEU A 330 -12.71 -18.45 -12.74
C LEU A 330 -13.63 -19.59 -13.19
N ASP A 331 -13.64 -20.68 -12.44
CA ASP A 331 -14.66 -21.73 -12.61
C ASP A 331 -16.01 -21.32 -12.00
N GLY A 332 -17.06 -22.11 -12.21
CA GLY A 332 -18.41 -21.76 -11.74
C GLY A 332 -18.56 -21.70 -10.21
N SER A 333 -17.75 -22.44 -9.46
CA SER A 333 -17.78 -22.42 -7.99
C SER A 333 -17.06 -21.18 -7.46
N GLU A 334 -15.91 -20.85 -8.03
CA GLU A 334 -15.14 -19.65 -7.71
C GLU A 334 -15.93 -18.38 -8.07
N GLN A 335 -16.60 -18.35 -9.23
CA GLN A 335 -17.45 -17.23 -9.64
C GLN A 335 -18.58 -16.97 -8.62
N ALA A 336 -19.23 -18.03 -8.15
CA ALA A 336 -20.33 -17.93 -7.18
C ALA A 336 -19.88 -17.43 -5.79
N ALA A 337 -18.59 -17.55 -5.45
CA ALA A 337 -18.06 -17.11 -4.17
C ALA A 337 -17.65 -15.63 -4.14
N VAL A 338 -17.41 -15.01 -5.31
CA VAL A 338 -16.99 -13.60 -5.41
C VAL A 338 -18.15 -12.66 -5.08
N ALA A 339 -18.10 -12.03 -3.91
CA ALA A 339 -19.08 -11.04 -3.47
C ALA A 339 -18.63 -9.60 -3.75
N VAL A 340 -17.32 -9.32 -3.60
CA VAL A 340 -16.78 -7.96 -3.68
C VAL A 340 -15.60 -7.88 -4.65
N VAL A 341 -15.69 -7.02 -5.65
CA VAL A 341 -14.62 -6.68 -6.58
C VAL A 341 -13.97 -5.36 -6.13
N ILE A 342 -12.66 -5.36 -5.97
CA ILE A 342 -11.88 -4.22 -5.48
C ILE A 342 -10.94 -3.76 -6.58
N VAL A 343 -11.05 -2.49 -6.99
CA VAL A 343 -10.24 -1.92 -8.07
C VAL A 343 -9.63 -0.56 -7.74
N ASP A 344 -8.50 -0.19 -8.37
CA ASP A 344 -7.94 1.17 -8.24
C ASP A 344 -8.71 2.16 -9.11
N GLU A 345 -9.05 1.72 -10.31
CA GLU A 345 -9.66 2.53 -11.36
C GLU A 345 -10.80 1.76 -12.01
N GLY A 346 -11.69 2.49 -12.69
CA GLY A 346 -12.86 1.92 -13.31
C GLY A 346 -14.11 2.73 -13.05
N SER A 347 -15.10 2.48 -13.87
CA SER A 347 -16.41 3.13 -13.83
C SER A 347 -17.51 2.08 -13.92
N ALA A 348 -18.67 2.36 -13.35
CA ALA A 348 -19.80 1.43 -13.43
C ALA A 348 -20.37 1.33 -14.86
N GLU A 349 -19.98 2.25 -15.74
CA GLU A 349 -20.59 2.45 -17.04
C GLU A 349 -19.72 1.99 -18.22
N GLU A 350 -18.48 1.60 -17.96
CA GLU A 350 -17.67 0.86 -18.93
C GLU A 350 -18.23 -0.55 -19.17
N HIS A 351 -17.75 -1.23 -20.21
CA HIS A 351 -18.21 -2.58 -20.55
C HIS A 351 -18.12 -3.55 -19.36
N ALA A 352 -17.00 -3.59 -18.66
CA ALA A 352 -16.84 -4.45 -17.48
C ALA A 352 -17.80 -4.10 -16.35
N GLY A 353 -18.10 -2.82 -16.16
CA GLY A 353 -19.09 -2.38 -15.18
C GLY A 353 -20.50 -2.83 -15.53
N ILE A 354 -20.87 -2.78 -16.81
CA ILE A 354 -22.15 -3.33 -17.29
C ILE A 354 -22.22 -4.83 -17.02
N MET A 355 -21.13 -5.56 -17.23
CA MET A 355 -21.09 -7.01 -17.02
C MET A 355 -21.16 -7.40 -15.54
N PHE A 356 -20.38 -6.77 -14.65
CA PHE A 356 -20.45 -7.03 -13.20
C PHE A 356 -21.81 -6.69 -12.60
N ARG A 357 -22.46 -5.64 -13.11
CA ARG A 357 -23.82 -5.28 -12.75
C ARG A 357 -24.80 -6.41 -13.08
N GLN A 358 -24.69 -7.03 -14.26
CA GLN A 358 -25.53 -8.18 -14.63
C GLN A 358 -25.29 -9.39 -13.74
N GLN A 359 -24.04 -9.61 -13.33
CA GLN A 359 -23.68 -10.67 -12.38
C GLN A 359 -24.06 -10.31 -10.92
N LYS A 360 -24.53 -9.07 -10.69
CA LYS A 360 -24.92 -8.54 -9.37
C LYS A 360 -23.80 -8.65 -8.33
N ILE A 361 -22.58 -8.33 -8.74
CA ILE A 361 -21.40 -8.33 -7.87
C ILE A 361 -21.11 -6.90 -7.42
N THR A 362 -20.82 -6.72 -6.13
CA THR A 362 -20.46 -5.39 -5.60
C THR A 362 -19.06 -5.03 -6.10
N CYS A 363 -18.91 -3.88 -6.75
CA CYS A 363 -17.62 -3.36 -7.19
C CYS A 363 -17.32 -2.04 -6.47
N ILE A 364 -16.13 -1.95 -5.89
CA ILE A 364 -15.66 -0.79 -5.15
C ILE A 364 -14.30 -0.33 -5.65
N ARG A 365 -14.08 0.98 -5.59
CA ARG A 365 -12.82 1.63 -5.94
C ARG A 365 -12.04 2.00 -4.68
N THR A 366 -10.83 1.49 -4.52
CA THR A 366 -9.88 1.80 -3.44
C THR A 366 -8.44 1.55 -3.90
N ASN A 367 -7.44 1.97 -3.13
CA ASN A 367 -6.05 1.65 -3.45
C ASN A 367 -5.78 0.16 -3.18
N THR A 368 -5.69 -0.65 -4.23
CA THR A 368 -5.49 -2.10 -4.19
C THR A 368 -4.16 -2.49 -3.57
N GLN A 369 -3.14 -1.62 -3.60
CA GLN A 369 -1.87 -1.86 -2.91
C GLN A 369 -2.03 -1.89 -1.39
N ARG A 370 -3.13 -1.35 -0.86
CA ARG A 370 -3.46 -1.40 0.57
C ARG A 370 -4.21 -2.67 0.96
N VAL A 371 -4.58 -3.53 0.01
CA VAL A 371 -5.22 -4.81 0.32
C VAL A 371 -4.16 -5.78 0.82
N PRO A 372 -4.22 -6.24 2.09
CA PRO A 372 -3.23 -7.20 2.60
C PRO A 372 -3.29 -8.51 1.81
N ALA A 373 -2.13 -9.13 1.54
CA ALA A 373 -2.05 -10.37 0.75
C ALA A 373 -2.83 -11.57 1.36
N GLY A 374 -3.18 -11.51 2.65
CA GLY A 374 -4.02 -12.51 3.33
C GLY A 374 -5.51 -12.14 3.44
N ALA A 375 -5.90 -10.93 3.03
CA ALA A 375 -7.28 -10.47 3.03
C ALA A 375 -8.00 -10.96 1.77
N HIS A 376 -8.54 -12.17 1.84
CA HIS A 376 -9.35 -12.77 0.77
C HIS A 376 -10.84 -12.48 0.95
N CYS A 377 -11.23 -11.78 2.01
CA CYS A 377 -12.60 -11.35 2.27
C CYS A 377 -12.67 -9.85 2.55
N ALA A 378 -13.80 -9.25 2.18
CA ALA A 378 -14.11 -7.85 2.48
C ALA A 378 -15.52 -7.69 3.00
N ALA A 379 -15.77 -6.57 3.69
CA ALA A 379 -17.09 -6.04 3.92
C ALA A 379 -17.11 -4.55 3.58
N PHE A 380 -17.97 -4.15 2.63
CA PHE A 380 -18.16 -2.77 2.22
C PHE A 380 -19.41 -2.18 2.90
N ASP A 381 -19.21 -1.14 3.71
CA ASP A 381 -20.31 -0.34 4.23
C ASP A 381 -19.84 1.09 4.54
N ARG A 382 -20.75 2.06 4.48
CA ARG A 382 -20.50 3.47 4.85
C ARG A 382 -19.34 4.12 4.09
N GLY A 383 -19.04 3.70 2.86
CA GLY A 383 -17.91 4.25 2.08
C GLY A 383 -16.54 3.78 2.59
N SER A 384 -16.51 2.65 3.29
CA SER A 384 -15.29 2.00 3.74
C SER A 384 -15.35 0.52 3.41
N CYS A 385 -14.19 -0.04 3.11
CA CYS A 385 -13.99 -1.47 2.94
C CYS A 385 -13.17 -2.00 4.10
N ILE A 386 -13.71 -2.98 4.80
CA ILE A 386 -13.07 -3.69 5.89
C ILE A 386 -12.50 -4.99 5.33
N LEU A 387 -11.19 -5.18 5.44
CA LEU A 387 -10.42 -6.25 4.82
C LEU A 387 -9.98 -7.27 5.86
N GLY A 388 -10.27 -8.55 5.61
CA GLY A 388 -9.95 -9.64 6.53
C GLY A 388 -9.99 -11.01 5.87
N GLY A 389 -9.92 -12.06 6.69
CA GLY A 389 -10.09 -13.44 6.22
C GLY A 389 -11.46 -14.01 6.60
N SER A 390 -11.68 -15.29 6.29
CA SER A 390 -12.92 -16.02 6.56
C SER A 390 -13.44 -15.93 8.01
N ALA A 391 -12.57 -15.75 9.01
CA ALA A 391 -12.98 -15.54 10.40
C ALA A 391 -13.80 -14.25 10.60
N MET A 392 -13.48 -13.19 9.84
CA MET A 392 -14.19 -11.91 9.86
C MET A 392 -15.66 -12.11 9.48
N LEU A 393 -15.91 -12.86 8.40
CA LEU A 393 -17.26 -13.08 7.87
C LEU A 393 -18.20 -13.71 8.90
N ARG A 394 -17.69 -14.60 9.76
CA ARG A 394 -18.48 -15.25 10.83
C ARG A 394 -18.91 -14.29 11.94
N SER A 395 -18.26 -13.13 12.07
CA SER A 395 -18.57 -12.12 13.07
C SER A 395 -19.50 -11.01 12.56
N ILE A 396 -19.79 -11.00 11.26
CA ILE A 396 -20.63 -9.99 10.62
C ILE A 396 -22.06 -10.10 11.16
N LYS A 397 -22.60 -8.96 11.58
CA LYS A 397 -24.02 -8.79 11.90
C LYS A 397 -24.59 -7.72 11.00
N THR A 398 -25.58 -8.11 10.21
CA THR A 398 -26.22 -7.25 9.23
C THR A 398 -27.64 -6.88 9.64
N GLU A 399 -28.13 -5.80 9.04
CA GLU A 399 -29.53 -5.42 9.00
C GLU A 399 -29.92 -5.12 7.56
N VAL A 400 -31.17 -5.42 7.20
CA VAL A 400 -31.69 -5.12 5.87
C VAL A 400 -32.07 -3.65 5.80
N ARG A 401 -31.42 -2.91 4.90
CA ARG A 401 -31.75 -1.51 4.60
C ARG A 401 -32.29 -1.43 3.18
N ARG A 402 -33.47 -0.81 3.04
CA ARG A 402 -34.03 -0.45 1.73
C ARG A 402 -33.67 0.98 1.41
N GLU A 403 -32.78 1.18 0.44
CA GLU A 403 -32.29 2.52 0.10
C GLU A 403 -32.10 2.71 -1.39
N LEU A 404 -32.18 3.97 -1.81
CA LEU A 404 -31.76 4.40 -3.14
C LEU A 404 -30.24 4.25 -3.24
N VAL A 405 -29.74 3.59 -4.28
CA VAL A 405 -28.29 3.39 -4.45
C VAL A 405 -27.74 4.41 -5.43
N LEU A 406 -26.70 5.14 -5.03
CA LEU A 406 -26.02 6.15 -5.83
C LEU A 406 -24.51 5.96 -5.77
N PRO A 407 -23.76 6.29 -6.84
CA PRO A 407 -22.30 6.37 -6.77
C PRO A 407 -21.87 7.34 -5.68
N ASP A 408 -20.87 6.93 -4.90
CA ASP A 408 -20.47 7.67 -3.71
C ASP A 408 -19.97 9.07 -4.04
N ASP A 409 -19.49 9.37 -5.24
CA ASP A 409 -18.83 10.64 -5.62
C ASP A 409 -19.74 11.63 -6.38
N CYS A 410 -21.04 11.34 -6.50
CA CYS A 410 -22.01 12.25 -7.10
C CYS A 410 -22.32 13.49 -6.23
N SER A 411 -22.75 14.59 -6.86
CA SER A 411 -23.22 15.85 -6.24
C SER A 411 -24.15 16.64 -7.15
N LEU A 412 -25.04 17.50 -6.64
CA LEU A 412 -25.71 18.49 -7.48
C LEU A 412 -24.73 19.61 -7.82
N ILE A 413 -24.71 20.02 -9.09
CA ILE A 413 -23.92 21.15 -9.57
C ILE A 413 -24.84 22.35 -9.73
N PHE A 414 -24.47 23.46 -9.10
CA PHE A 414 -25.13 24.75 -9.31
C PHE A 414 -24.31 25.62 -10.24
N THR A 415 -24.96 26.17 -11.27
CA THR A 415 -24.42 27.20 -12.17
C THR A 415 -24.92 28.59 -11.75
N ASP A 416 -24.55 29.65 -12.46
CA ASP A 416 -24.87 31.04 -12.08
C ASP A 416 -26.38 31.32 -12.04
N GLU A 417 -27.17 30.57 -12.82
CA GLU A 417 -28.63 30.62 -12.86
C GLU A 417 -29.28 30.17 -11.55
N ALA A 418 -28.48 29.57 -10.64
CA ALA A 418 -28.97 29.18 -9.33
C ALA A 418 -29.37 30.36 -8.44
N LEU A 419 -28.95 31.58 -8.81
CA LEU A 419 -29.18 32.79 -8.03
C LEU A 419 -30.02 33.80 -8.81
N THR A 420 -30.95 34.42 -8.10
CA THR A 420 -31.69 35.60 -8.56
C THR A 420 -30.76 36.81 -8.68
N ARG A 421 -31.21 37.87 -9.36
CA ARG A 421 -30.46 39.14 -9.44
C ARG A 421 -30.18 39.79 -8.07
N THR A 422 -30.94 39.42 -7.05
CA THR A 422 -30.77 39.87 -5.66
C THR A 422 -29.84 38.97 -4.83
N GLY A 423 -29.28 37.91 -5.41
CA GLY A 423 -28.35 36.98 -4.75
C GLY A 423 -29.04 35.91 -3.91
N GLU A 424 -30.37 35.82 -3.94
CA GLU A 424 -31.12 34.73 -3.30
C GLU A 424 -31.18 33.51 -4.21
N LEU A 425 -31.26 32.32 -3.61
CA LEU A 425 -31.51 31.10 -4.38
C LEU A 425 -32.81 31.21 -5.15
N THR A 426 -32.79 30.82 -6.42
CA THR A 426 -34.03 30.68 -7.20
C THR A 426 -34.93 29.64 -6.54
N GLN A 427 -36.24 29.78 -6.75
CA GLN A 427 -37.22 28.82 -6.22
C GLN A 427 -36.88 27.39 -6.69
N GLU A 428 -36.49 27.24 -7.95
CA GLU A 428 -36.07 25.96 -8.54
C GLU A 428 -34.88 25.34 -7.78
N CYS A 429 -33.88 26.14 -7.40
CA CYS A 429 -32.74 25.64 -6.61
C CYS A 429 -33.12 25.29 -5.17
N ASN A 430 -33.99 26.07 -4.52
CA ASN A 430 -34.51 25.73 -3.19
C ASN A 430 -35.31 24.41 -3.24
N ASP A 431 -36.10 24.21 -4.29
CA ASP A 431 -36.86 22.98 -4.52
C ASP A 431 -35.91 21.81 -4.80
N ALA A 432 -34.85 22.02 -5.57
CA ALA A 432 -33.84 20.99 -5.84
C ALA A 432 -33.11 20.54 -4.56
N LEU A 433 -32.68 21.48 -3.71
CA LEU A 433 -32.08 21.15 -2.40
C LEU A 433 -33.06 20.41 -1.49
N SER A 434 -34.32 20.85 -1.45
CA SER A 434 -35.37 20.20 -0.68
C SER A 434 -35.62 18.77 -1.18
N GLN A 435 -35.57 18.54 -2.49
CA GLN A 435 -35.67 17.21 -3.08
C GLN A 435 -34.44 16.35 -2.73
N LEU A 436 -33.22 16.91 -2.78
CA LEU A 436 -31.99 16.20 -2.41
C LEU A 436 -32.05 15.73 -0.95
N GLN A 437 -32.52 16.61 -0.06
CA GLN A 437 -32.76 16.29 1.35
C GLN A 437 -33.89 15.28 1.58
N ARG A 438 -34.75 15.01 0.60
CA ARG A 438 -35.82 14.00 0.71
C ARG A 438 -35.43 12.66 0.10
N LEU A 439 -34.25 12.56 -0.54
CA LEU A 439 -33.81 11.29 -1.10
C LEU A 439 -33.72 10.20 0.00
N PRO A 440 -34.28 9.01 -0.26
CA PRO A 440 -34.32 7.88 0.68
C PRO A 440 -33.00 7.09 0.63
N LEU A 441 -31.92 7.73 1.08
CA LEU A 441 -30.55 7.21 1.15
C LEU A 441 -30.19 6.80 2.59
N ALA A 442 -29.17 5.95 2.77
CA ALA A 442 -28.45 5.83 4.04
C ALA A 442 -28.08 7.21 4.58
N LYS A 443 -28.16 7.39 5.91
CA LYS A 443 -27.84 8.65 6.58
C LYS A 443 -26.46 9.17 6.18
N GLU A 444 -25.44 8.33 6.22
CA GLU A 444 -24.06 8.68 5.92
C GLU A 444 -23.87 9.03 4.44
N ALA A 445 -24.50 8.27 3.52
CA ALA A 445 -24.46 8.56 2.10
C ALA A 445 -25.13 9.90 1.78
N LYS A 446 -26.26 10.19 2.44
CA LYS A 446 -26.99 11.45 2.32
C LYS A 446 -26.19 12.65 2.83
N GLU A 447 -25.57 12.52 4.01
CA GLU A 447 -24.71 13.56 4.59
C GLU A 447 -23.53 13.88 3.66
N ARG A 448 -22.88 12.85 3.10
CA ARG A 448 -21.80 13.04 2.11
C ARG A 448 -22.29 13.71 0.82
N LEU A 449 -23.42 13.28 0.27
CA LEU A 449 -24.01 13.85 -0.94
C LEU A 449 -24.37 15.33 -0.75
N LEU A 450 -24.97 15.67 0.39
CA LEU A 450 -25.26 17.06 0.76
C LEU A 450 -23.97 17.86 0.93
N ALA A 451 -22.95 17.32 1.62
CA ALA A 451 -21.68 18.00 1.80
C ALA A 451 -21.01 18.32 0.46
N ARG A 452 -20.96 17.39 -0.49
CA ARG A 452 -20.36 17.63 -1.82
C ARG A 452 -21.13 18.64 -2.68
N THR A 453 -22.43 18.76 -2.44
CA THR A 453 -23.32 19.69 -3.14
C THR A 453 -23.24 21.10 -2.55
N GLU A 454 -23.33 21.19 -1.22
CA GLU A 454 -23.45 22.46 -0.51
C GLU A 454 -22.09 23.09 -0.23
N GLN A 455 -21.05 22.27 -0.03
CA GLN A 455 -19.72 22.73 0.35
C GLN A 455 -18.75 22.63 -0.83
N PRO A 456 -17.79 23.56 -0.94
CA PRO A 456 -16.72 23.43 -1.89
C PRO A 456 -15.96 22.11 -1.67
N MET A 457 -15.53 21.46 -2.75
CA MET A 457 -14.70 20.25 -2.71
C MET A 457 -13.35 20.52 -3.37
N PRO A 458 -12.22 20.05 -2.80
CA PRO A 458 -10.88 20.29 -3.36
C PRO A 458 -10.66 19.61 -4.72
N THR A 459 -11.45 18.57 -5.01
CA THR A 459 -11.30 17.75 -6.21
C THR A 459 -12.36 18.03 -7.28
N LEU A 460 -13.36 18.88 -7.04
CA LEU A 460 -14.42 19.16 -8.02
C LEU A 460 -14.41 20.63 -8.44
N TRP A 461 -14.02 20.87 -9.68
CA TRP A 461 -13.88 22.19 -10.29
C TRP A 461 -14.61 22.25 -11.62
N MET A 462 -15.20 23.39 -11.93
CA MET A 462 -15.87 23.65 -13.19
C MET A 462 -15.21 24.84 -13.90
N GLN A 463 -14.82 24.63 -15.16
CA GLN A 463 -14.38 25.66 -16.09
C GLN A 463 -15.52 26.02 -17.05
N ARG A 464 -15.84 27.31 -17.12
CA ARG A 464 -16.89 27.88 -17.97
C ARG A 464 -16.37 28.29 -19.35
N VAL A 465 -17.30 28.59 -20.26
CA VAL A 465 -16.98 29.07 -21.63
C VAL A 465 -16.12 30.36 -21.62
N ASP A 466 -16.28 31.23 -20.63
CA ASP A 466 -15.50 32.47 -20.49
C ASP A 466 -14.08 32.25 -19.90
N GLY A 467 -13.75 31.00 -19.56
CA GLY A 467 -12.47 30.62 -18.96
C GLY A 467 -12.41 30.71 -17.44
N ALA A 468 -13.46 31.16 -16.75
CA ALA A 468 -13.50 31.19 -15.29
C ALA A 468 -13.54 29.78 -14.71
N VAL A 469 -12.77 29.55 -13.63
CA VAL A 469 -12.69 28.24 -12.95
C VAL A 469 -13.08 28.39 -11.48
N GLY A 470 -14.05 27.59 -11.02
CA GLY A 470 -14.56 27.66 -9.66
C GLY A 470 -15.20 26.37 -9.16
N SER A 471 -15.50 26.30 -7.85
CA SER A 471 -16.25 25.17 -7.31
C SER A 471 -17.74 25.32 -7.66
N PRO A 472 -18.39 24.27 -8.18
CA PRO A 472 -19.81 24.29 -8.51
C PRO A 472 -20.75 24.17 -7.29
N SER A 473 -20.22 24.18 -6.07
CA SER A 473 -21.03 24.04 -4.85
C SER A 473 -21.98 25.22 -4.63
N LEU A 474 -23.09 24.97 -3.95
CA LEU A 474 -24.07 26.01 -3.61
C LEU A 474 -23.45 27.19 -2.85
N LEU A 475 -22.70 26.90 -1.78
CA LEU A 475 -22.08 27.93 -0.95
C LEU A 475 -21.10 28.77 -1.77
N ALA A 476 -20.37 28.14 -2.70
CA ALA A 476 -19.48 28.83 -3.61
C ALA A 476 -20.23 29.80 -4.54
N GLN A 477 -21.40 29.43 -5.04
CA GLN A 477 -22.22 30.29 -5.87
C GLN A 477 -22.77 31.46 -5.08
N ILE A 478 -23.37 31.21 -3.92
CA ILE A 478 -23.93 32.26 -3.04
C ILE A 478 -22.87 33.33 -2.75
N ARG A 479 -21.63 32.92 -2.42
CA ARG A 479 -20.54 33.84 -2.12
C ARG A 479 -20.09 34.69 -3.32
N ARG A 480 -20.26 34.22 -4.55
CA ARG A 480 -19.88 34.97 -5.76
C ARG A 480 -20.86 36.09 -6.12
N SER A 481 -22.12 36.01 -5.69
CA SER A 481 -23.22 36.92 -6.11
C SER A 481 -23.22 38.36 -5.56
N GLN A 482 -22.16 38.81 -4.89
CA GLN A 482 -21.96 40.19 -4.39
C GLN A 482 -22.97 40.71 -3.34
N HIS A 483 -24.08 40.03 -3.09
CA HIS A 483 -25.11 40.46 -2.14
C HIS A 483 -25.08 39.57 -0.90
N SER A 484 -24.52 40.10 0.19
CA SER A 484 -24.47 39.44 1.49
C SER A 484 -25.84 38.91 1.89
N TRP A 485 -26.00 37.59 1.86
CA TRP A 485 -27.13 36.93 2.50
C TRP A 485 -27.18 37.35 3.99
N ARG A 486 -28.27 38.00 4.39
CA ARG A 486 -28.49 38.52 5.77
C ARG A 486 -29.24 37.51 6.68
N GLY A 487 -29.23 36.22 6.34
CA GLY A 487 -29.91 35.15 7.09
C GLY A 487 -28.96 34.26 7.93
N GLU A 488 -29.51 33.50 8.87
CA GLU A 488 -28.77 32.68 9.86
C GLU A 488 -28.45 31.22 9.43
N GLY A 489 -28.84 30.77 8.25
CA GLY A 489 -28.98 29.32 7.94
C GLY A 489 -27.88 28.56 7.15
N LEU A 490 -26.81 29.17 6.61
CA LEU A 490 -25.73 28.44 5.90
C LEU A 490 -24.35 28.93 6.35
N ILE A 491 -23.92 28.46 7.53
CA ILE A 491 -22.58 28.70 8.08
C ILE A 491 -21.60 27.76 7.37
N ALA A 492 -20.43 28.27 6.95
CA ALA A 492 -19.33 27.43 6.48
C ALA A 492 -18.98 26.41 7.58
N ARG A 493 -19.35 25.14 7.35
CA ARG A 493 -19.25 24.06 8.35
C ARG A 493 -17.85 23.47 8.46
N THR A 494 -16.98 23.78 7.50
CA THR A 494 -15.62 23.25 7.39
C THR A 494 -14.61 24.36 7.19
N GLU A 495 -13.36 24.14 7.61
CA GLU A 495 -12.26 25.06 7.34
C GLU A 495 -12.02 25.25 5.84
N PHE A 496 -12.24 24.19 5.05
CA PHE A 496 -12.15 24.28 3.59
C PHE A 496 -13.17 25.27 3.00
N ALA A 497 -14.44 25.21 3.42
CA ALA A 497 -15.46 26.15 3.00
C ALA A 497 -15.12 27.61 3.38
N LYS A 498 -14.50 27.82 4.55
CA LYS A 498 -14.02 29.15 4.99
C LYS A 498 -12.86 29.65 4.13
N ALA A 499 -11.91 28.78 3.78
CA ALA A 499 -10.80 29.11 2.89
C ALA A 499 -11.31 29.50 1.49
N TYR A 500 -12.28 28.76 0.96
CA TYR A 500 -12.93 29.08 -0.30
C TYR A 500 -13.62 30.45 -0.27
N GLU A 501 -14.38 30.76 0.79
CA GLU A 501 -15.02 32.07 0.96
C GLU A 501 -13.99 33.22 0.91
N ARG A 502 -12.84 33.03 1.56
CA ARG A 502 -11.73 33.99 1.50
C ARG A 502 -11.18 34.13 0.08
N ALA A 503 -11.06 33.03 -0.66
CA ALA A 503 -10.55 33.03 -2.03
C ALA A 503 -11.48 33.81 -2.98
N VAL A 504 -12.80 33.62 -2.86
CA VAL A 504 -13.79 34.33 -3.68
C VAL A 504 -13.74 35.84 -3.45
N ARG A 505 -13.65 36.27 -2.18
CA ARG A 505 -13.51 37.70 -1.85
C ARG A 505 -12.22 38.29 -2.41
N MET A 506 -11.17 37.49 -2.50
CA MET A 506 -9.88 37.92 -3.01
C MET A 506 -9.88 38.04 -4.54
N SER A 507 -10.47 37.08 -5.26
CA SER A 507 -10.48 37.07 -6.74
C SER A 507 -11.34 38.19 -7.33
N GLN A 508 -12.23 38.80 -6.56
CA GLN A 508 -13.04 39.96 -6.95
C GLN A 508 -12.30 41.31 -6.87
N ALA A 509 -10.96 41.30 -6.75
CA ALA A 509 -10.08 42.48 -6.67
C ALA A 509 -10.34 43.46 -5.49
N GLU A 510 -11.27 43.17 -4.58
CA GLU A 510 -11.63 44.06 -3.47
C GLU A 510 -10.69 43.99 -2.26
N SER A 511 -9.84 42.95 -2.11
CA SER A 511 -8.93 42.89 -0.95
C SER A 511 -7.75 41.93 -1.11
N LEU A 512 -6.68 42.37 -1.78
CA LEU A 512 -5.32 41.82 -1.60
C LEU A 512 -4.83 41.85 -0.13
N ARG A 513 -5.57 42.52 0.78
CA ARG A 513 -5.30 42.52 2.24
C ARG A 513 -5.40 41.14 2.88
N ALA A 514 -5.94 40.14 2.19
CA ALA A 514 -5.96 38.76 2.65
C ALA A 514 -4.62 38.02 2.42
N LEU A 515 -3.73 38.60 1.60
CA LEU A 515 -2.38 38.09 1.29
C LEU A 515 -1.28 39.11 1.66
N PRO A 516 -1.31 39.73 2.85
CA PRO A 516 -0.40 40.82 3.17
C PRO A 516 1.07 40.39 3.08
N THR A 517 1.38 39.14 3.44
CA THR A 517 2.74 38.62 3.41
C THR A 517 3.18 38.35 1.98
N LEU A 518 2.36 37.67 1.17
CA LEU A 518 2.73 37.35 -0.22
C LEU A 518 2.80 38.60 -1.11
N VAL A 519 1.94 39.60 -0.90
CA VAL A 519 1.97 40.87 -1.65
C VAL A 519 3.22 41.68 -1.32
N ALA A 520 3.63 41.71 -0.05
CA ALA A 520 4.87 42.36 0.34
C ALA A 520 6.11 41.60 -0.16
N LEU A 521 5.97 40.29 -0.39
CA LEU A 521 7.05 39.40 -0.79
C LEU A 521 7.36 39.45 -2.30
N SER A 522 6.34 39.39 -3.16
CA SER A 522 6.53 39.30 -4.61
C SER A 522 5.45 40.04 -5.40
N SER A 523 5.87 40.74 -6.46
CA SER A 523 4.94 41.38 -7.41
C SER A 523 4.13 40.36 -8.23
N ALA A 524 4.61 39.11 -8.31
CA ALA A 524 3.93 38.00 -8.97
C ALA A 524 2.59 37.62 -8.30
N THR A 525 2.40 37.97 -7.04
CA THR A 525 1.16 37.70 -6.29
C THR A 525 -0.06 38.36 -6.91
N ARG A 526 0.09 39.58 -7.44
CA ARG A 526 -1.02 40.35 -8.02
C ARG A 526 -1.62 39.67 -9.26
N PRO A 527 -0.85 39.38 -10.34
CA PRO A 527 -1.41 38.73 -11.52
C PRO A 527 -1.98 37.33 -11.22
N LEU A 528 -1.44 36.60 -10.24
CA LEU A 528 -2.01 35.33 -9.80
C LEU A 528 -3.36 35.50 -9.10
N ALA A 529 -3.50 36.50 -8.23
CA ALA A 529 -4.73 36.79 -7.50
C ALA A 529 -5.83 37.42 -8.38
N GLU A 530 -5.45 38.14 -9.43
CA GLU A 530 -6.35 38.75 -10.42
C GLU A 530 -6.81 37.74 -11.50
N SER A 531 -6.33 36.49 -11.45
CA SER A 531 -6.79 35.42 -12.33
C SER A 531 -8.27 35.08 -12.10
N ALA A 532 -9.00 34.77 -13.16
CA ALA A 532 -10.37 34.23 -13.08
C ALA A 532 -10.43 32.78 -12.56
N ASP A 533 -9.27 32.14 -12.34
CA ASP A 533 -9.16 30.80 -11.76
C ASP A 533 -9.09 30.84 -10.23
N LEU A 534 -10.18 30.45 -9.58
CA LEU A 534 -10.29 30.46 -8.13
C LEU A 534 -9.38 29.42 -7.44
N ARG A 535 -8.89 28.40 -8.16
CA ARG A 535 -7.91 27.45 -7.61
C ARG A 535 -6.63 28.18 -7.24
N LEU A 536 -6.16 29.09 -8.08
CA LEU A 536 -4.98 29.91 -7.81
C LEU A 536 -5.20 30.77 -6.56
N ALA A 537 -6.38 31.37 -6.43
CA ALA A 537 -6.75 32.17 -5.28
C ALA A 537 -6.71 31.35 -3.97
N MET A 538 -7.22 30.11 -3.98
CA MET A 538 -7.13 29.22 -2.83
C MET A 538 -5.68 28.83 -2.52
N ARG A 539 -4.89 28.47 -3.53
CA ARG A 539 -3.48 28.11 -3.30
C ARG A 539 -2.64 29.27 -2.80
N LEU A 540 -2.95 30.50 -3.19
CA LEU A 540 -2.32 31.69 -2.60
C LEU A 540 -2.67 31.84 -1.10
N LEU A 541 -3.90 31.54 -0.68
CA LEU A 541 -4.25 31.54 0.74
C LEU A 541 -3.53 30.44 1.52
N ASP A 542 -3.37 29.26 0.92
CA ASP A 542 -2.57 28.16 1.49
C ASP A 542 -1.11 28.61 1.66
N CYS A 543 -0.53 29.25 0.64
CA CYS A 543 0.81 29.84 0.71
C CYS A 543 0.93 30.97 1.76
N GLU A 544 -0.10 31.80 1.94
CA GLU A 544 -0.13 32.86 2.96
C GLU A 544 -0.17 32.24 4.37
N ALA A 545 -0.95 31.18 4.58
CA ALA A 545 -0.94 30.43 5.84
C ALA A 545 0.42 29.76 6.10
N ALA A 546 1.02 29.20 5.04
CA ALA A 546 2.33 28.56 5.10
C ALA A 546 3.47 29.56 5.36
N ALA A 547 3.28 30.86 5.13
CA ALA A 547 4.30 31.89 5.38
C ALA A 547 4.74 31.99 6.85
N SER A 548 4.02 31.36 7.77
CA SER A 548 4.42 31.22 9.18
C SER A 548 5.60 30.27 9.41
N TRP A 549 5.81 29.30 8.53
CA TRP A 549 6.86 28.29 8.65
C TRP A 549 7.75 28.16 7.40
N VAL A 550 7.30 28.65 6.24
CA VAL A 550 8.08 28.61 4.99
C VAL A 550 8.97 29.85 4.85
N PRO A 551 10.26 29.69 4.50
CA PRO A 551 11.15 30.82 4.21
C PRO A 551 10.62 31.71 3.09
N ARG A 552 10.77 33.03 3.27
CA ARG A 552 10.34 34.06 2.30
C ARG A 552 10.87 33.81 0.89
N ASN A 553 12.13 33.47 0.72
CA ASN A 553 12.73 33.21 -0.60
C ASN A 553 12.07 32.02 -1.31
N THR A 554 11.74 30.96 -0.57
CA THR A 554 11.06 29.77 -1.11
C THR A 554 9.66 30.12 -1.62
N LEU A 555 8.89 30.89 -0.85
CA LEU A 555 7.57 31.37 -1.28
C LEU A 555 7.67 32.29 -2.51
N SER A 556 8.65 33.20 -2.57
CA SER A 556 8.83 34.08 -3.74
C SER A 556 9.06 33.28 -5.02
N ARG A 557 9.91 32.23 -4.95
CA ARG A 557 10.19 31.34 -6.07
C ARG A 557 8.97 30.58 -6.57
N LEU A 558 8.12 30.11 -5.65
CA LEU A 558 6.86 29.43 -5.99
C LEU A 558 5.90 30.40 -6.68
N LEU A 559 5.75 31.61 -6.15
CA LEU A 559 4.91 32.66 -6.73
C LEU A 559 5.38 33.07 -8.13
N GLU A 560 6.67 33.32 -8.30
CA GLU A 560 7.25 33.69 -9.59
C GLU A 560 7.16 32.55 -10.62
N SER A 561 7.38 31.31 -10.20
CA SER A 561 7.23 30.15 -11.08
C SER A 561 5.77 29.93 -11.49
N ALA A 562 4.82 30.05 -10.55
CA ALA A 562 3.40 29.98 -10.87
C ALA A 562 2.97 31.11 -11.81
N ALA A 563 3.44 32.34 -11.60
CA ALA A 563 3.12 33.46 -12.48
C ALA A 563 3.69 33.27 -13.90
N ARG A 564 4.88 32.65 -14.05
CA ARG A 564 5.40 32.26 -15.37
C ARG A 564 4.51 31.23 -16.07
N GLN A 565 4.02 30.22 -15.33
CA GLN A 565 3.09 29.22 -15.88
C GLN A 565 1.76 29.86 -16.31
N LEU A 566 1.21 30.76 -15.48
CA LEU A 566 0.00 31.52 -15.82
C LEU A 566 0.20 32.40 -17.06
N ALA A 567 1.33 33.09 -17.17
CA ALA A 567 1.67 33.91 -18.35
C ALA A 567 1.82 33.07 -19.63
N ALA A 568 2.20 31.80 -19.50
CA ALA A 568 2.25 30.83 -20.59
C ALA A 568 0.89 30.16 -20.88
N GLN A 569 -0.20 30.65 -20.28
CA GLN A 569 -1.56 30.11 -20.40
C GLN A 569 -1.71 28.68 -19.84
N GLN A 570 -0.89 28.32 -18.85
CA GLN A 570 -0.91 27.00 -18.17
C GLN A 570 -1.37 27.16 -16.71
N ALA A 571 -2.63 27.54 -16.53
CA ALA A 571 -3.21 27.80 -15.20
C ALA A 571 -3.17 26.56 -14.28
N ASP A 572 -3.37 25.35 -14.82
CA ASP A 572 -3.27 24.10 -14.07
C ASP A 572 -1.86 23.89 -13.50
N ASN A 573 -0.83 24.12 -14.32
CA ASN A 573 0.56 24.06 -13.89
C ASN A 573 0.86 25.12 -12.82
N ALA A 574 0.31 26.33 -12.94
CA ALA A 574 0.46 27.37 -11.93
C ALA A 574 -0.16 26.93 -10.59
N ALA A 575 -1.34 26.29 -10.61
CA ALA A 575 -1.98 25.76 -9.41
C ALA A 575 -1.16 24.61 -8.78
N LEU A 576 -0.62 23.70 -9.60
CA LEU A 576 0.23 22.60 -9.13
C LEU A 576 1.55 23.08 -8.48
N VAL A 577 2.11 24.20 -8.94
CA VAL A 577 3.29 24.82 -8.31
C VAL A 577 2.93 25.35 -6.93
N LEU A 578 1.88 26.15 -6.81
CA LEU A 578 1.46 26.75 -5.52
C LEU A 578 0.98 25.68 -4.52
N GLU A 579 0.34 24.61 -4.99
CA GLU A 579 -0.06 23.45 -4.18
C GLU A 579 1.12 22.77 -3.47
N SER A 580 2.36 22.97 -3.90
CA SER A 580 3.53 22.32 -3.29
C SER A 580 3.64 22.60 -1.78
N ALA A 581 3.22 23.79 -1.33
CA ALA A 581 3.25 24.14 0.10
C ALA A 581 2.27 23.29 0.92
N SER A 582 1.02 23.17 0.48
CA SER A 582 0.03 22.32 1.14
C SER A 582 0.39 20.85 1.02
N LEU A 583 0.85 20.40 -0.16
CA LEU A 583 1.25 19.02 -0.40
C LEU A 583 2.37 18.59 0.55
N VAL A 584 3.48 19.34 0.61
CA VAL A 584 4.61 18.98 1.48
C VAL A 584 4.18 19.02 2.95
N GLY A 585 3.37 20.00 3.36
CA GLY A 585 2.83 20.07 4.71
C GLY A 585 1.95 18.86 5.07
N GLU A 586 1.01 18.49 4.20
CA GLU A 586 0.10 17.36 4.40
C GLU A 586 0.84 16.03 4.39
N GLU A 587 1.70 15.78 3.41
CA GLU A 587 2.48 14.54 3.30
C GLU A 587 3.38 14.31 4.51
N CYS A 588 4.05 15.37 4.99
CA CYS A 588 4.88 15.30 6.18
C CYS A 588 4.07 15.19 7.48
N ALA A 589 2.78 15.57 7.47
CA ALA A 589 1.90 15.47 8.64
C ALA A 589 1.19 14.10 8.75
N ARG A 590 1.12 13.32 7.66
CA ARG A 590 0.50 11.98 7.63
C ARG A 590 1.08 11.03 8.68
N LEU A 591 2.40 11.07 8.83
CA LEU A 591 3.15 10.36 9.86
C LEU A 591 4.12 11.34 10.52
N PRO A 592 4.28 11.33 11.85
CA PRO A 592 5.10 12.30 12.59
C PRO A 592 6.61 12.02 12.47
N LEU A 593 7.10 11.75 11.26
CA LEU A 593 8.44 11.26 10.94
C LEU A 593 9.45 12.35 10.58
N TYR A 594 8.97 13.59 10.36
CA TYR A 594 9.78 14.68 9.81
C TYR A 594 9.87 15.83 10.82
N GLU A 595 11.07 16.41 10.95
CA GLU A 595 11.26 17.67 11.65
C GLU A 595 10.92 18.85 10.73
N MET A 596 10.53 19.99 11.31
CA MET A 596 10.09 21.15 10.51
C MET A 596 11.18 21.66 9.56
N ASP A 597 12.44 21.60 9.95
CA ASP A 597 13.57 21.97 9.09
C ASP A 597 13.69 21.06 7.84
N GLU A 598 13.36 19.78 7.98
CA GLU A 598 13.32 18.83 6.85
C GLU A 598 12.15 19.17 5.92
N VAL A 599 10.96 19.42 6.47
CA VAL A 599 9.76 19.84 5.72
C VAL A 599 10.03 21.10 4.89
N VAL A 600 10.64 22.11 5.50
CA VAL A 600 11.05 23.36 4.83
C VAL A 600 12.05 23.08 3.71
N SER A 601 13.04 22.22 3.95
CA SER A 601 14.06 21.87 2.95
C SER A 601 13.46 21.20 1.72
N TYR A 602 12.48 20.30 1.91
CA TYR A 602 11.77 19.64 0.82
C TYR A 602 10.98 20.63 -0.04
N LEU A 603 10.24 21.55 0.57
CA LEU A 603 9.52 22.59 -0.17
C LEU A 603 10.47 23.54 -0.90
N ASN A 604 11.60 23.90 -0.29
CA ASN A 604 12.60 24.74 -0.93
C ASN A 604 13.23 24.08 -2.15
N ALA A 605 13.49 22.78 -2.08
CA ALA A 605 13.95 22.00 -3.22
C ALA A 605 12.91 21.95 -4.35
N LEU A 606 11.63 21.76 -4.04
CA LEU A 606 10.54 21.83 -5.04
C LEU A 606 10.45 23.22 -5.70
N ALA A 607 10.53 24.28 -4.91
CA ALA A 607 10.55 25.64 -5.44
C ALA A 607 11.72 25.88 -6.39
N HIS A 608 12.90 25.33 -6.07
CA HIS A 608 14.09 25.42 -6.91
C HIS A 608 13.94 24.65 -8.24
N VAL A 609 13.34 23.45 -8.25
CA VAL A 609 13.15 22.71 -9.50
C VAL A 609 12.15 23.38 -10.45
N PHE A 610 11.09 24.01 -9.91
CA PHE A 610 10.18 24.80 -10.74
C PHE A 610 10.82 26.10 -11.21
N GLU A 611 11.63 26.74 -10.38
CA GLU A 611 12.43 27.91 -10.77
C GLU A 611 13.32 27.55 -11.98
N GLY A 612 13.99 26.40 -11.91
CA GLY A 612 14.85 25.84 -12.95
C GLY A 612 14.15 25.31 -14.20
N GLY A 613 12.82 25.20 -14.21
CA GLY A 613 12.03 24.85 -15.40
C GLY A 613 11.56 23.39 -15.49
N LEU A 614 11.63 22.60 -14.41
CA LEU A 614 10.99 21.28 -14.38
C LEU A 614 9.47 21.44 -14.54
N SER A 615 8.86 20.64 -15.42
CA SER A 615 7.41 20.68 -15.64
C SER A 615 6.63 20.26 -14.38
N PRO A 616 5.63 21.05 -13.93
CA PRO A 616 4.76 20.65 -12.82
C PRO A 616 4.02 19.33 -13.04
N ALA A 617 3.72 18.97 -14.29
CA ALA A 617 3.12 17.67 -14.61
C ALA A 617 4.04 16.49 -14.26
N SER A 618 5.36 16.65 -14.40
CA SER A 618 6.34 15.60 -14.03
C SER A 618 6.35 15.31 -12.52
N ARG A 619 5.95 16.28 -11.69
CA ARG A 619 5.75 16.05 -10.25
C ARG A 619 4.66 15.00 -10.01
N LEU A 620 3.56 15.04 -10.75
CA LEU A 620 2.46 14.08 -10.59
C LEU A 620 2.92 12.66 -10.94
N SER A 621 3.72 12.52 -12.00
CA SER A 621 4.34 11.25 -12.39
C SER A 621 5.25 10.69 -11.30
N ILE A 622 6.13 11.52 -10.75
CA ILE A 622 7.01 11.13 -9.64
C ILE A 622 6.19 10.76 -8.39
N HIS A 623 5.16 11.54 -8.08
CA HIS A 623 4.28 11.31 -6.93
C HIS A 623 3.53 9.98 -7.03
N SER A 624 3.18 9.55 -8.24
CA SER A 624 2.49 8.27 -8.49
C SER A 624 3.34 7.02 -8.22
N LEU A 625 4.66 7.17 -8.03
CA LEU A 625 5.56 6.06 -7.67
C LEU A 625 5.39 5.60 -6.21
N GLY A 626 4.58 6.27 -5.39
CA GLY A 626 4.37 5.92 -3.99
C GLY A 626 5.58 6.16 -3.08
N LEU A 627 6.57 6.91 -3.57
CA LEU A 627 7.80 7.24 -2.84
C LEU A 627 7.51 8.16 -1.65
N PRO A 628 8.28 8.05 -0.55
CA PRO A 628 8.21 9.03 0.53
C PRO A 628 8.68 10.40 0.01
N ILE A 629 8.14 11.48 0.59
CA ILE A 629 8.40 12.85 0.10
C ILE A 629 9.89 13.21 -0.07
N PRO A 630 10.85 12.76 0.78
CA PRO A 630 12.26 13.09 0.58
C PRO A 630 12.82 12.51 -0.72
N SER A 631 12.44 11.27 -1.06
CA SER A 631 12.87 10.57 -2.27
C SER A 631 12.22 11.14 -3.52
N ALA A 632 10.93 11.50 -3.44
CA ALA A 632 10.23 12.16 -4.54
C ALA A 632 10.86 13.52 -4.87
N VAL A 633 11.21 14.31 -3.85
CA VAL A 633 11.88 15.61 -4.02
C VAL A 633 13.31 15.45 -4.55
N LEU A 634 14.06 14.48 -4.04
CA LEU A 634 15.39 14.15 -4.54
C LEU A 634 15.35 13.74 -6.03
N LEU A 635 14.36 12.93 -6.41
CA LEU A 635 14.14 12.53 -7.79
C LEU A 635 13.76 13.73 -8.66
N ALA A 636 12.91 14.64 -8.18
CA ALA A 636 12.58 15.88 -8.89
C ALA A 636 13.82 16.76 -9.11
N LEU A 637 14.68 16.92 -8.09
CA LEU A 637 15.95 17.65 -8.20
C LEU A 637 16.85 17.07 -9.29
N ARG A 638 17.01 15.75 -9.32
CA ARG A 638 17.82 15.09 -10.36
C ARG A 638 17.15 15.08 -11.73
N ALA A 639 15.82 15.06 -11.80
CA ALA A 639 15.10 15.14 -13.06
C ALA A 639 15.28 16.50 -13.74
N LEU A 640 15.52 17.57 -12.96
CA LEU A 640 15.91 18.88 -13.51
C LEU A 640 17.26 18.79 -14.24
N ASP A 641 18.28 18.20 -13.60
CA ASP A 641 19.62 18.06 -14.16
C ASP A 641 19.70 16.98 -15.26
N CYS A 642 18.85 15.96 -15.17
CA CYS A 642 18.80 14.80 -16.06
C CYS A 642 17.35 14.46 -16.45
N PRO A 643 16.74 15.21 -17.39
CA PRO A 643 15.36 14.99 -17.82
C PRO A 643 15.10 13.60 -18.42
N ALA A 644 16.15 12.90 -18.84
CA ALA A 644 16.08 11.56 -19.44
C ALA A 644 15.48 10.51 -18.47
N VAL A 645 15.46 10.78 -17.17
CA VAL A 645 14.87 9.89 -16.14
C VAL A 645 13.33 9.86 -16.20
N LEU A 646 12.69 10.91 -16.75
CA LEU A 646 11.22 11.02 -16.76
C LEU A 646 10.52 9.97 -17.64
N ALA A 647 11.08 9.65 -18.81
CA ALA A 647 10.47 8.66 -19.70
C ALA A 647 10.50 7.22 -19.12
N PRO A 648 11.59 6.74 -18.51
CA PRO A 648 11.60 5.50 -17.74
C PRO A 648 10.59 5.46 -16.59
N ILE A 649 10.39 6.57 -15.87
CA ILE A 649 9.38 6.68 -14.80
C ILE A 649 7.99 6.39 -15.36
N GLU A 650 7.61 7.04 -16.45
CA GLU A 650 6.32 6.84 -17.10
C GLU A 650 6.11 5.40 -17.58
N ARG A 651 7.13 4.81 -18.21
CA ARG A 651 7.06 3.40 -18.65
C ARG A 651 6.92 2.44 -17.48
N PHE A 652 7.67 2.66 -16.40
CA PHE A 652 7.56 1.84 -15.20
C PHE A 652 6.18 1.97 -14.57
N ARG A 653 5.63 3.19 -14.45
CA ARG A 653 4.27 3.44 -13.98
C ARG A 653 3.23 2.62 -14.78
N HIS A 654 3.32 2.65 -16.11
CA HIS A 654 2.44 1.86 -16.97
C HIS A 654 2.63 0.34 -16.81
N ALA A 655 3.87 -0.13 -16.67
CA ALA A 655 4.15 -1.56 -16.47
C ALA A 655 3.66 -2.06 -15.10
N VAL A 656 3.83 -1.27 -14.05
CA VAL A 656 3.26 -1.55 -12.72
C VAL A 656 1.73 -1.60 -12.81
N ALA A 657 1.09 -0.60 -13.43
CA ALA A 657 -0.36 -0.60 -13.63
C ALA A 657 -0.84 -1.87 -14.38
N SER A 658 -0.10 -2.30 -15.41
CA SER A 658 -0.43 -3.48 -16.22
C SER A 658 -0.18 -4.81 -15.50
N SER A 659 0.69 -4.85 -14.50
CA SER A 659 1.06 -6.05 -13.74
C SER A 659 0.29 -6.21 -12.44
N LYS A 660 -0.45 -5.19 -12.00
CA LYS A 660 -1.36 -5.31 -10.86
C LYS A 660 -2.31 -6.49 -11.08
N GLY A 661 -2.27 -7.47 -10.15
CA GLY A 661 -3.07 -8.70 -10.16
C GLY A 661 -2.82 -9.67 -11.34
N ILE A 662 -1.59 -9.69 -11.79
CA ILE A 662 -1.05 -10.66 -12.75
C ILE A 662 -1.46 -12.11 -12.49
N ALA A 663 -1.76 -12.51 -11.24
CA ALA A 663 -2.21 -13.85 -10.85
C ALA A 663 -3.42 -14.39 -11.62
N SER A 664 -4.15 -13.53 -12.31
CA SER A 664 -5.32 -13.91 -13.10
C SER A 664 -5.20 -13.49 -14.57
N ALA A 665 -4.01 -13.11 -15.02
CA ALA A 665 -3.72 -12.71 -16.41
C ALA A 665 -3.60 -13.88 -17.40
N GLY A 666 -3.92 -15.11 -16.97
CA GLY A 666 -3.85 -16.30 -17.82
C GLY A 666 -2.46 -16.52 -18.39
N GLU A 667 -2.38 -16.74 -19.70
CA GLU A 667 -1.11 -16.91 -20.43
C GLU A 667 -0.25 -15.63 -20.47
N ALA A 668 -0.82 -14.45 -20.18
CA ALA A 668 -0.09 -13.19 -20.22
C ALA A 668 0.82 -12.96 -18.98
N VAL A 669 0.78 -13.83 -17.96
CA VAL A 669 1.60 -13.73 -16.74
C VAL A 669 3.07 -13.56 -17.07
N GLU A 670 3.62 -14.38 -17.96
CA GLU A 670 5.04 -14.33 -18.31
C GLU A 670 5.39 -13.03 -19.05
N ARG A 671 4.57 -12.64 -20.03
CA ARG A 671 4.77 -11.41 -20.81
C ARG A 671 4.71 -10.15 -19.93
N LEU A 672 3.72 -10.07 -19.03
CA LEU A 672 3.55 -8.91 -18.13
C LEU A 672 4.69 -8.83 -17.11
N SER A 673 5.13 -9.98 -16.57
CA SER A 673 6.29 -10.05 -15.67
C SER A 673 7.56 -9.58 -16.39
N GLN A 674 7.77 -10.01 -17.63
CA GLN A 674 8.90 -9.56 -18.45
C GLN A 674 8.84 -8.06 -18.74
N GLN A 675 7.67 -7.53 -19.12
CA GLN A 675 7.48 -6.09 -19.36
C GLN A 675 7.78 -5.25 -18.12
N LEU A 676 7.36 -5.74 -16.94
CA LEU A 676 7.67 -5.11 -15.65
C LEU A 676 9.17 -5.13 -15.37
N ASN A 677 9.83 -6.27 -15.56
CA ASN A 677 11.28 -6.42 -15.40
C ASN A 677 12.05 -5.49 -16.33
N ASP A 678 11.66 -5.40 -17.61
CA ASP A 678 12.30 -4.54 -18.60
C ASP A 678 12.12 -3.06 -18.27
N ALA A 679 10.91 -2.66 -17.84
CA ALA A 679 10.63 -1.28 -17.45
C ALA A 679 11.42 -0.89 -16.19
N TYR A 680 11.48 -1.79 -15.21
CA TYR A 680 12.27 -1.60 -13.99
C TYR A 680 13.77 -1.53 -14.29
N ALA A 681 14.32 -2.42 -15.13
CA ALA A 681 15.74 -2.38 -15.50
C ALA A 681 16.13 -1.06 -16.17
N ARG A 682 15.29 -0.53 -17.07
CA ARG A 682 15.51 0.78 -17.70
C ARG A 682 15.43 1.92 -16.69
N LEU A 683 14.50 1.83 -15.74
CA LEU A 683 14.40 2.81 -14.65
C LEU A 683 15.65 2.77 -13.76
N CYS A 684 16.11 1.59 -13.36
CA CYS A 684 17.33 1.43 -12.57
C CYS A 684 18.57 1.96 -13.26
N ASP A 685 18.73 1.73 -14.57
CA ASP A 685 19.84 2.29 -15.35
C ASP A 685 19.79 3.83 -15.35
N ALA A 686 18.60 4.41 -15.58
CA ALA A 686 18.41 5.86 -15.55
C ALA A 686 18.67 6.47 -14.16
N LEU A 687 18.15 5.84 -13.10
CA LEU A 687 18.38 6.26 -11.71
C LEU A 687 19.84 6.08 -11.31
N GLY A 688 20.51 5.01 -11.75
CA GLY A 688 21.93 4.76 -11.49
C GLY A 688 22.82 5.84 -12.11
N LYS A 689 22.52 6.27 -13.35
CA LYS A 689 23.20 7.39 -14.03
C LYS A 689 22.94 8.74 -13.35
N ALA A 690 21.80 8.89 -12.67
CA ALA A 690 21.43 10.07 -11.90
C ALA A 690 21.91 10.03 -10.42
N ASP A 691 22.69 9.02 -10.02
CA ASP A 691 23.15 8.80 -8.65
C ASP A 691 22.00 8.65 -7.63
N LEU A 692 20.90 8.01 -8.05
CA LEU A 692 19.69 7.77 -7.27
C LEU A 692 19.49 6.29 -6.94
N LYS A 693 20.58 5.60 -6.60
CA LYS A 693 20.53 4.17 -6.24
C LYS A 693 19.59 3.88 -5.08
N ASN A 694 19.54 4.78 -4.08
CA ASN A 694 18.63 4.63 -2.94
C ASN A 694 17.14 4.70 -3.32
N VAL A 695 16.79 5.55 -4.31
CA VAL A 695 15.42 5.60 -4.85
C VAL A 695 15.10 4.33 -5.62
N ALA A 696 16.05 3.82 -6.41
CA ALA A 696 15.88 2.54 -7.11
C ALA A 696 15.65 1.39 -6.12
N GLU A 697 16.38 1.35 -5.01
CA GLU A 697 16.20 0.34 -3.94
C GLU A 697 14.83 0.46 -3.24
N GLN A 698 14.31 1.68 -3.03
CA GLN A 698 12.94 1.85 -2.51
C GLN A 698 11.88 1.29 -3.48
N ILE A 699 12.02 1.60 -4.77
CA ILE A 699 11.12 1.06 -5.82
C ILE A 699 11.24 -0.47 -5.90
N ARG A 700 12.46 -1.01 -5.72
CA ARG A 700 12.72 -2.45 -5.66
C ARG A 700 11.93 -3.12 -4.55
N GLY A 701 11.88 -2.51 -3.36
CA GLY A 701 11.15 -3.04 -2.21
C GLY A 701 9.66 -3.20 -2.52
N SER A 702 9.02 -2.16 -3.07
CA SER A 702 7.61 -2.25 -3.48
C SER A 702 7.39 -3.26 -4.62
N LEU A 703 8.36 -3.43 -5.52
CA LEU A 703 8.32 -4.45 -6.57
C LEU A 703 8.42 -5.89 -6.01
N ILE A 704 9.29 -6.12 -5.01
CA ILE A 704 9.42 -7.42 -4.31
C ILE A 704 8.09 -7.82 -3.68
N GLU A 705 7.43 -6.90 -2.98
CA GLU A 705 6.12 -7.16 -2.37
C GLU A 705 5.03 -7.40 -3.42
N THR A 706 5.12 -6.72 -4.57
CA THR A 706 4.21 -6.97 -5.71
C THR A 706 4.38 -8.41 -6.24
N TYR A 707 5.62 -8.90 -6.34
CA TYR A 707 5.90 -10.29 -6.74
C TYR A 707 5.39 -11.29 -5.70
N ASP A 708 5.71 -11.08 -4.41
CA ASP A 708 5.29 -11.97 -3.32
C ASP A 708 3.76 -12.09 -3.24
N ALA A 709 3.05 -10.97 -3.24
CA ALA A 709 1.58 -10.95 -3.20
C ALA A 709 0.96 -11.67 -4.41
N SER A 710 1.53 -11.46 -5.60
CA SER A 710 1.05 -12.09 -6.83
C SER A 710 1.30 -13.60 -6.86
N LEU A 711 2.44 -14.05 -6.34
CA LEU A 711 2.78 -15.47 -6.23
C LEU A 711 1.92 -16.17 -5.19
N LYS A 712 1.65 -15.54 -4.04
CA LYS A 712 0.70 -16.05 -3.03
C LYS A 712 -0.69 -16.22 -3.61
N ALA A 713 -1.16 -15.24 -4.39
CA ALA A 713 -2.46 -15.34 -5.07
C ALA A 713 -2.50 -16.49 -6.09
N LEU A 714 -1.44 -16.70 -6.88
CA LEU A 714 -1.34 -17.83 -7.81
C LEU A 714 -1.31 -19.18 -7.07
N LEU A 715 -0.56 -19.25 -5.97
CA LEU A 715 -0.43 -20.46 -5.16
C LEU A 715 -1.73 -20.82 -4.46
N ALA A 716 -2.44 -19.84 -3.89
CA ALA A 716 -3.74 -20.05 -3.27
C ALA A 716 -4.72 -20.71 -4.25
N ARG A 717 -4.77 -20.22 -5.51
CA ARG A 717 -5.60 -20.84 -6.57
C ARG A 717 -5.17 -22.27 -6.91
N ALA A 718 -3.86 -22.54 -6.94
CA ALA A 718 -3.35 -23.88 -7.19
C ALA A 718 -3.70 -24.87 -6.06
N VAL A 719 -3.67 -24.43 -4.80
CA VAL A 719 -3.93 -25.26 -3.62
C VAL A 719 -5.42 -25.44 -3.34
N GLU A 720 -6.18 -24.35 -3.30
CA GLU A 720 -7.61 -24.36 -2.94
C GLU A 720 -8.48 -24.84 -4.11
N GLY A 721 -8.10 -24.49 -5.35
CA GLY A 721 -8.86 -24.83 -6.56
C GLY A 721 -8.37 -26.08 -7.31
N GLY A 722 -7.20 -26.63 -6.95
CA GLY A 722 -6.60 -27.76 -7.68
C GLY A 722 -6.17 -27.44 -9.12
N ASP A 723 -5.94 -26.16 -9.45
CA ASP A 723 -5.61 -25.68 -10.80
C ASP A 723 -4.12 -25.89 -11.13
N ALA A 724 -3.83 -26.97 -11.87
CA ALA A 724 -2.49 -27.29 -12.36
C ALA A 724 -1.88 -26.20 -13.28
N GLU A 725 -2.71 -25.39 -13.94
CA GLU A 725 -2.23 -24.32 -14.81
C GLU A 725 -1.81 -23.08 -14.01
N SER A 726 -2.52 -22.76 -12.93
CA SER A 726 -2.07 -21.76 -11.95
C SER A 726 -0.75 -22.16 -11.28
N TYR A 727 -0.53 -23.46 -11.04
CA TYR A 727 0.76 -23.97 -10.57
C TYR A 727 1.90 -23.71 -11.57
N LYS A 728 1.70 -23.96 -12.88
CA LYS A 728 2.71 -23.65 -13.91
C LYS A 728 2.99 -22.14 -14.01
N ARG A 729 1.96 -21.30 -13.89
CA ARG A 729 2.11 -19.84 -13.90
C ARG A 729 2.85 -19.34 -12.66
N TYR A 730 2.57 -19.93 -11.50
CA TYR A 730 3.31 -19.70 -10.26
C TYR A 730 4.81 -20.02 -10.45
N LEU A 731 5.14 -21.18 -11.03
CA LEU A 731 6.53 -21.52 -11.37
C LEU A 731 7.15 -20.51 -12.36
N SER A 732 6.45 -20.15 -13.43
CA SER A 732 6.93 -19.19 -14.45
C SER A 732 7.20 -17.80 -13.84
N MET A 733 6.30 -17.31 -13.00
CA MET A 733 6.47 -16.02 -12.33
C MET A 733 7.64 -16.04 -11.33
N MET A 734 7.89 -17.15 -10.63
CA MET A 734 9.11 -17.29 -9.83
C MET A 734 10.37 -17.24 -10.70
N ARG A 735 10.37 -17.84 -11.91
CA ARG A 735 11.53 -17.70 -12.83
C ARG A 735 11.74 -16.24 -13.21
N GLN A 736 10.67 -15.49 -13.48
CA GLN A 736 10.73 -14.08 -13.82
C GLN A 736 11.23 -13.23 -12.65
N TRP A 737 10.84 -13.58 -11.42
CA TRP A 737 11.40 -12.96 -10.22
C TRP A 737 12.89 -13.27 -10.07
N ILE A 738 13.32 -14.53 -10.28
CA ILE A 738 14.76 -14.86 -10.28
C ILE A 738 15.48 -14.08 -11.37
N ALA A 739 14.93 -13.96 -12.58
CA ALA A 739 15.54 -13.20 -13.67
C ALA A 739 15.74 -11.72 -13.31
N LEU A 740 14.75 -11.09 -12.67
CA LEU A 740 14.86 -9.75 -12.11
C LEU A 740 16.01 -9.65 -11.11
N LEU A 741 16.09 -10.59 -10.17
CA LEU A 741 17.11 -10.59 -9.12
C LEU A 741 18.52 -10.88 -9.66
N SER A 742 18.61 -11.65 -10.75
CA SER A 742 19.85 -11.98 -11.45
C SER A 742 20.35 -10.88 -12.39
N ALA A 743 19.57 -9.82 -12.65
CA ALA A 743 19.99 -8.72 -13.51
C ALA A 743 21.06 -7.80 -12.87
N GLY A 744 21.26 -7.90 -11.55
CA GLY A 744 22.27 -7.16 -10.80
C GLY A 744 23.56 -7.96 -10.54
N PRO A 745 24.60 -7.34 -9.95
CA PRO A 745 25.80 -8.04 -9.53
C PRO A 745 25.47 -9.05 -8.42
N LEU A 746 25.73 -10.33 -8.68
CA LEU A 746 25.57 -11.43 -7.72
C LEU A 746 26.94 -11.87 -7.19
N SER A 747 26.97 -12.37 -5.94
CA SER A 747 28.11 -13.14 -5.46
C SER A 747 28.15 -14.51 -6.15
N ASN A 748 29.32 -15.15 -6.23
CA ASN A 748 29.42 -16.52 -6.76
C ASN A 748 28.49 -17.49 -6.02
N ARG A 749 28.35 -17.30 -4.70
CA ARG A 749 27.45 -18.05 -3.82
C ARG A 749 25.99 -17.92 -4.30
N ASP A 750 25.52 -16.68 -4.46
CA ASP A 750 24.13 -16.42 -4.82
C ASP A 750 23.83 -16.83 -6.29
N ASP A 751 24.78 -16.67 -7.21
CA ASP A 751 24.64 -17.15 -8.60
C ASP A 751 24.48 -18.68 -8.66
N ILE A 752 25.29 -19.43 -7.91
CA ILE A 752 25.16 -20.89 -7.81
C ILE A 752 23.76 -21.28 -7.31
N VAL A 753 23.29 -20.63 -6.24
CA VAL A 753 21.98 -20.94 -5.64
C VAL A 753 20.83 -20.58 -6.59
N LEU A 754 20.84 -19.40 -7.20
CA LEU A 754 19.78 -18.99 -8.13
C LEU A 754 19.74 -19.87 -9.38
N ARG A 755 20.88 -20.32 -9.89
CA ARG A 755 20.92 -21.32 -10.97
C ARG A 755 20.34 -22.66 -10.53
N ARG A 756 20.62 -23.09 -9.29
CA ARG A 756 20.04 -24.31 -8.72
C ARG A 756 18.52 -24.19 -8.59
N PHE A 757 18.03 -23.05 -8.09
CA PHE A 757 16.61 -22.72 -8.02
C PHE A 757 15.95 -22.76 -9.40
N GLN A 758 16.58 -22.18 -10.43
CA GLN A 758 16.08 -22.28 -11.80
C GLN A 758 16.01 -23.72 -12.32
N LEU A 759 17.01 -24.56 -11.99
CA LEU A 759 16.99 -25.98 -12.35
C LEU A 759 15.81 -26.70 -11.68
N TRP A 760 15.61 -26.49 -10.38
CA TRP A 760 14.50 -27.10 -9.63
C TRP A 760 13.13 -26.64 -10.12
N LEU A 761 12.98 -25.35 -10.44
CA LEU A 761 11.75 -24.82 -11.05
C LEU A 761 11.45 -25.46 -12.40
N ARG A 762 12.47 -25.75 -13.22
CA ARG A 762 12.29 -26.51 -14.47
C ARG A 762 11.84 -27.94 -14.20
N GLN A 763 12.49 -28.64 -13.25
CA GLN A 763 12.10 -30.00 -12.86
C GLN A 763 10.65 -30.06 -12.37
N TRP A 764 10.23 -29.14 -11.48
CA TRP A 764 8.83 -29.05 -11.04
C TRP A 764 7.84 -28.68 -12.15
N SER A 765 8.30 -28.03 -13.22
CA SER A 765 7.43 -27.73 -14.37
C SER A 765 7.08 -28.98 -15.18
N ASP A 766 7.91 -30.03 -15.09
CA ASP A 766 7.77 -31.30 -15.81
C ASP A 766 7.13 -32.41 -14.94
N GLU A 767 6.84 -32.13 -13.66
CA GLU A 767 6.30 -33.06 -12.67
C GLU A 767 4.85 -32.72 -12.28
N GLU A 768 4.18 -33.64 -11.57
CA GLU A 768 2.86 -33.38 -10.96
C GLU A 768 2.95 -32.38 -9.80
N THR A 769 1.84 -31.68 -9.54
CA THR A 769 1.72 -30.70 -8.45
C THR A 769 1.90 -31.39 -7.08
N PRO A 770 2.75 -30.86 -6.18
CA PRO A 770 2.92 -31.40 -4.83
C PRO A 770 1.61 -31.48 -4.05
N THR A 771 1.47 -32.50 -3.20
CA THR A 771 0.28 -32.71 -2.35
C THR A 771 0.25 -31.82 -1.11
N SER A 772 1.39 -31.22 -0.74
CA SER A 772 1.52 -30.28 0.37
C SER A 772 2.37 -29.08 -0.03
N PHE A 773 1.98 -27.91 0.45
CA PHE A 773 2.69 -26.64 0.30
C PHE A 773 3.00 -26.01 1.67
N GLU A 774 3.03 -26.82 2.72
CA GLU A 774 3.47 -26.39 4.04
C GLU A 774 4.91 -25.87 3.96
N ILE A 775 5.17 -24.80 4.71
CA ILE A 775 6.49 -24.19 4.84
C ILE A 775 7.12 -24.70 6.13
N GLU A 776 8.29 -25.33 6.03
CA GLU A 776 9.18 -25.49 7.18
C GLU A 776 9.94 -24.19 7.41
N ASP A 777 10.14 -23.79 8.67
CA ASP A 777 10.89 -22.57 9.00
C ASP A 777 12.37 -22.73 8.62
N ARG A 778 12.68 -22.28 7.41
CA ARG A 778 13.98 -22.39 6.78
C ARG A 778 14.58 -21.00 6.61
N ASN A 779 15.78 -20.83 7.15
CA ASN A 779 16.54 -19.60 7.03
C ASN A 779 17.29 -19.57 5.70
N TRP A 780 17.07 -18.53 4.89
CA TRP A 780 17.70 -18.40 3.57
C TRP A 780 19.23 -18.51 3.60
N ARG A 781 19.92 -18.08 4.67
CA ARG A 781 21.39 -18.16 4.72
C ARG A 781 21.88 -19.59 4.82
N SER A 782 21.41 -20.31 5.83
CA SER A 782 21.81 -21.70 6.09
C SER A 782 21.49 -22.60 4.90
N GLU A 783 20.34 -22.37 4.27
CA GLU A 783 19.94 -23.10 3.06
C GLU A 783 20.86 -22.78 1.88
N PHE A 784 21.16 -21.51 1.61
CA PHE A 784 22.06 -21.12 0.53
C PHE A 784 23.47 -21.71 0.72
N ASP A 785 23.99 -21.69 1.96
CA ASP A 785 25.30 -22.28 2.27
C ASP A 785 25.29 -23.80 2.07
N SER A 786 24.23 -24.47 2.53
CA SER A 786 24.07 -25.92 2.35
C SER A 786 24.01 -26.32 0.88
N ILE A 787 23.30 -25.54 0.05
CA ILE A 787 23.23 -25.75 -1.40
C ILE A 787 24.60 -25.57 -2.04
N VAL A 788 25.34 -24.54 -1.65
CA VAL A 788 26.68 -24.28 -2.20
C VAL A 788 27.67 -25.37 -1.80
N SER A 789 27.65 -25.82 -0.54
CA SER A 789 28.48 -26.92 -0.05
C SER A 789 28.17 -28.26 -0.72
N ALA A 790 26.89 -28.55 -0.96
CA ALA A 790 26.48 -29.78 -1.65
C ALA A 790 26.67 -29.71 -3.18
N GLY A 791 26.77 -28.52 -3.75
CA GLY A 791 27.02 -28.31 -5.18
C GLY A 791 25.95 -28.95 -6.07
N GLU A 792 26.35 -29.86 -6.97
CA GLU A 792 25.41 -30.60 -7.81
C GLU A 792 24.58 -31.64 -7.06
N ALA A 793 25.03 -32.07 -5.88
CA ALA A 793 24.37 -33.06 -5.04
C ALA A 793 23.35 -32.46 -4.05
N ALA A 794 23.10 -31.14 -4.10
CA ALA A 794 22.11 -30.49 -3.24
C ALA A 794 20.71 -31.09 -3.47
N PRO A 795 20.04 -31.63 -2.44
CA PRO A 795 18.70 -32.18 -2.58
C PRO A 795 17.69 -31.07 -2.88
N ARG A 796 16.76 -31.33 -3.80
CA ARG A 796 15.62 -30.44 -4.08
C ARG A 796 14.63 -30.52 -2.92
N TYR A 797 13.98 -29.39 -2.60
CA TYR A 797 12.87 -29.37 -1.63
C TYR A 797 11.67 -30.18 -2.12
N GLU A 798 10.77 -30.54 -1.21
CA GLU A 798 9.56 -31.29 -1.54
C GLU A 798 8.57 -30.44 -2.35
N ASN A 799 8.47 -29.15 -2.04
CA ASN A 799 7.58 -28.22 -2.71
C ASN A 799 8.25 -26.86 -3.02
N PRO A 800 7.78 -26.14 -4.06
CA PRO A 800 8.36 -24.87 -4.47
C PRO A 800 7.96 -23.66 -3.61
N HIS A 801 7.01 -23.80 -2.68
CA HIS A 801 6.64 -22.72 -1.75
C HIS A 801 7.78 -22.40 -0.77
N VAL A 802 8.58 -23.42 -0.42
CA VAL A 802 9.84 -23.24 0.31
C VAL A 802 10.77 -22.29 -0.44
N LEU A 803 10.96 -22.50 -1.74
CA LEU A 803 11.81 -21.66 -2.59
C LEU A 803 11.28 -20.22 -2.69
N HIS A 804 9.97 -20.05 -2.90
CA HIS A 804 9.32 -18.72 -2.88
C HIS A 804 9.61 -18.00 -1.57
N ASN A 805 9.40 -18.63 -0.42
CA ASN A 805 9.69 -18.01 0.88
C ASN A 805 11.18 -17.63 1.02
N LEU A 806 12.10 -18.52 0.61
CA LEU A 806 13.54 -18.23 0.63
C LEU A 806 13.91 -17.06 -0.31
N LEU A 807 13.30 -16.97 -1.49
CA LEU A 807 13.47 -15.85 -2.42
C LEU A 807 12.95 -14.54 -1.84
N HIS A 808 11.78 -14.55 -1.20
CA HIS A 808 11.24 -13.36 -0.54
C HIS A 808 12.16 -12.89 0.59
N GLN A 809 12.55 -13.81 1.48
CA GLN A 809 13.47 -13.53 2.58
C GLN A 809 14.81 -12.97 2.09
N TRP A 810 15.41 -13.60 1.07
CA TRP A 810 16.68 -13.17 0.49
C TRP A 810 16.56 -11.83 -0.23
N SER A 811 15.51 -11.63 -1.03
CA SER A 811 15.26 -10.38 -1.76
C SER A 811 15.13 -9.20 -0.81
N LEU A 812 14.37 -9.36 0.28
CA LEU A 812 14.24 -8.35 1.33
C LEU A 812 15.55 -8.17 2.13
N ALA A 813 16.28 -9.24 2.40
CA ALA A 813 17.57 -9.16 3.11
C ALA A 813 18.66 -8.47 2.29
N GLY A 814 18.58 -8.54 0.96
CA GLY A 814 19.48 -7.88 0.02
C GLY A 814 19.17 -6.40 -0.21
N MET A 815 18.07 -5.87 0.33
CA MET A 815 17.75 -4.44 0.23
C MET A 815 18.76 -3.61 1.01
N SER A 816 19.27 -2.57 0.35
CA SER A 816 20.31 -1.70 0.90
C SER A 816 19.84 -0.26 0.96
N LEU A 817 18.81 0.00 1.76
CA LEU A 817 18.38 1.38 2.04
C LEU A 817 19.50 2.12 2.79
N ASP A 818 19.92 3.27 2.25
CA ASP A 818 20.89 4.13 2.92
C ASP A 818 20.23 4.83 4.11
N THR A 819 20.46 4.30 5.31
CA THR A 819 19.88 4.81 6.55
C THR A 819 20.31 6.24 6.87
N ARG A 820 21.42 6.72 6.30
CA ARG A 820 21.87 8.10 6.50
C ARG A 820 20.97 9.12 5.80
N GLN A 821 20.28 8.70 4.74
CA GLN A 821 19.38 9.54 3.95
C GLN A 821 17.93 9.52 4.46
N LEU A 822 17.61 8.66 5.44
CA LEU A 822 16.30 8.63 6.06
C LEU A 822 16.07 9.85 6.95
N PRO A 823 14.82 10.31 7.16
CA PRO A 823 14.50 11.42 8.07
C PRO A 823 15.00 11.16 9.49
N GLU A 824 15.27 12.23 10.24
CA GLU A 824 15.90 12.12 11.56
C GLU A 824 15.12 11.25 12.55
N ARG A 825 13.79 11.42 12.63
CA ARG A 825 12.96 10.62 13.52
C ARG A 825 12.87 9.17 13.07
N VAL A 826 12.88 8.90 11.77
CA VAL A 826 12.97 7.52 11.23
C VAL A 826 14.28 6.88 11.65
N ARG A 827 15.41 7.60 11.52
CA ARG A 827 16.72 7.11 12.02
C ARG A 827 16.72 6.90 13.53
N ALA A 828 16.02 7.74 14.30
CA ALA A 828 15.91 7.56 15.75
C ALA A 828 15.10 6.31 16.09
N LEU A 829 13.96 6.09 15.43
CA LEU A 829 13.10 4.94 15.61
C LEU A 829 13.75 3.63 15.14
N GLU A 830 14.42 3.65 13.99
CA GLU A 830 15.25 2.55 13.49
C GLU A 830 16.35 2.21 14.50
N ARG A 831 17.07 3.21 15.02
CA ARG A 831 18.10 3.00 16.05
C ARG A 831 17.52 2.44 17.34
N PHE A 832 16.31 2.83 17.72
CA PHE A 832 15.63 2.30 18.90
C PHE A 832 15.17 0.85 18.70
N CYS A 833 14.71 0.52 17.48
CA CYS A 833 14.35 -0.84 17.11
C CYS A 833 15.56 -1.74 16.85
N SER A 834 16.73 -1.14 16.57
CA SER A 834 17.97 -1.84 16.29
C SER A 834 18.53 -2.53 17.54
N THR A 835 18.19 -3.81 17.67
CA THR A 835 18.82 -4.79 18.56
C THR A 835 19.36 -5.95 17.71
N PHE A 836 20.33 -6.72 18.21
CA PHE A 836 20.91 -7.94 17.61
C PHE A 836 20.35 -8.40 16.27
N SER A 837 20.91 -7.92 15.16
CA SER A 837 20.66 -8.51 13.85
C SER A 837 21.75 -8.18 12.86
N SER A 838 22.07 -9.19 12.05
CA SER A 838 23.03 -9.18 10.95
C SER A 838 22.69 -8.27 9.76
N ARG A 839 21.48 -7.66 9.71
CA ARG A 839 21.10 -6.72 8.63
C ARG A 839 21.68 -5.33 8.89
N SER A 840 22.17 -4.68 7.83
CA SER A 840 22.72 -3.32 7.84
C SER A 840 21.69 -2.23 8.14
N THR A 841 20.42 -2.46 7.79
CA THR A 841 19.26 -1.60 8.10
C THR A 841 18.12 -2.44 8.65
N LYS A 842 17.33 -1.88 9.58
CA LYS A 842 16.07 -2.49 10.06
C LYS A 842 14.83 -1.92 9.37
N VAL A 843 14.96 -0.81 8.65
CA VAL A 843 13.86 -0.31 7.82
C VAL A 843 13.71 -1.26 6.64
N LEU A 844 12.57 -1.94 6.58
CA LEU A 844 12.21 -2.84 5.49
C LEU A 844 11.58 -2.03 4.36
N ARG A 845 10.63 -1.15 4.70
CA ARG A 845 9.92 -0.32 3.72
C ARG A 845 9.80 1.09 4.25
N PHE A 846 9.97 2.06 3.35
CA PHE A 846 9.67 3.45 3.61
C PHE A 846 9.01 4.03 2.37
N GLU A 847 7.70 4.16 2.45
CA GLU A 847 6.79 4.57 1.38
C GLU A 847 5.99 5.79 1.85
N ARG A 848 5.19 6.37 0.95
CA ARG A 848 4.40 7.58 1.21
C ARG A 848 3.51 7.50 2.45
N GLU A 849 2.83 6.37 2.65
CA GLU A 849 1.85 6.17 3.75
C GLU A 849 2.27 5.05 4.70
N LEU A 850 3.50 4.54 4.60
CA LEU A 850 3.93 3.35 5.32
C LEU A 850 5.40 3.44 5.70
N LEU A 851 5.68 3.14 6.97
CA LEU A 851 7.01 2.82 7.46
C LEU A 851 6.97 1.43 8.07
N GLU A 852 7.83 0.53 7.58
CA GLU A 852 8.00 -0.80 8.16
C GLU A 852 9.40 -0.96 8.75
N ILE A 853 9.45 -1.31 10.03
CA ILE A 853 10.70 -1.57 10.75
C ILE A 853 10.68 -2.99 11.29
N GLN A 854 11.70 -3.77 10.90
CA GLN A 854 11.90 -5.10 11.44
C GLN A 854 12.23 -5.05 12.92
N ILE A 855 11.66 -6.00 13.67
CA ILE A 855 12.00 -6.31 15.04
C ILE A 855 12.98 -7.47 14.99
N PRO A 856 14.29 -7.23 15.12
CA PRO A 856 15.28 -8.30 15.11
C PRO A 856 15.12 -9.23 16.32
N MET A 857 14.57 -10.42 16.06
CA MET A 857 14.42 -11.54 17.00
C MET A 857 14.82 -12.81 16.24
N GLY A 858 15.72 -13.62 16.80
CA GLY A 858 16.45 -14.68 16.08
C GLY A 858 15.61 -15.91 15.69
N THR A 859 14.33 -15.94 16.03
CA THR A 859 13.43 -17.08 15.77
C THR A 859 12.04 -16.67 15.27
N HIS A 860 11.69 -15.37 15.26
CA HIS A 860 10.31 -14.91 15.01
C HIS A 860 10.26 -13.81 13.97
N LYS A 861 9.30 -13.89 13.04
CA LYS A 861 9.00 -12.79 12.12
C LYS A 861 8.17 -11.74 12.87
N ALA A 862 8.80 -10.63 13.19
CA ALA A 862 8.09 -9.49 13.77
C ALA A 862 8.55 -8.18 13.12
N SER A 863 7.59 -7.36 12.69
CA SER A 863 7.83 -6.00 12.18
C SER A 863 6.77 -5.05 12.73
N TYR A 864 7.16 -3.79 12.92
CA TYR A 864 6.25 -2.68 13.14
C TYR A 864 5.87 -2.10 11.79
N VAL A 865 4.57 -2.04 11.50
CA VAL A 865 4.03 -1.33 10.33
C VAL A 865 3.29 -0.09 10.82
N PHE A 866 3.84 1.09 10.55
CA PHE A 866 3.26 2.37 10.90
C PHE A 866 2.50 2.94 9.69
N THR A 867 1.21 3.24 9.88
CA THR A 867 0.35 3.90 8.90
C THR A 867 -0.36 5.11 9.52
N PRO A 868 -0.95 6.03 8.73
CA PRO A 868 -1.65 7.20 9.26
C PRO A 868 -2.79 6.87 10.23
N LEU A 869 -3.34 5.66 10.16
CA LEU A 869 -4.48 5.23 10.97
C LEU A 869 -4.08 4.30 12.13
N HIS A 870 -3.07 3.45 11.91
CA HIS A 870 -2.74 2.36 12.82
C HIS A 870 -1.24 2.06 12.89
N ILE A 871 -0.83 1.52 14.03
CA ILE A 871 0.42 0.77 14.16
C ILE A 871 0.04 -0.70 14.29
N THR A 872 0.60 -1.55 13.43
CA THR A 872 0.36 -2.99 13.43
C THR A 872 1.64 -3.72 13.76
N VAL A 873 1.53 -4.77 14.57
CA VAL A 873 2.61 -5.68 14.92
C VAL A 873 2.13 -7.11 14.74
N GLU A 874 2.95 -7.89 14.06
CA GLU A 874 2.79 -9.34 13.96
C GLU A 874 3.86 -10.02 14.83
N TRP A 875 3.44 -11.00 15.63
CA TRP A 875 4.35 -11.83 16.42
C TRP A 875 3.92 -13.29 16.32
N THR A 876 4.86 -14.21 16.12
CA THR A 876 4.58 -15.63 15.84
C THR A 876 5.24 -16.54 16.86
N GLU A 877 4.58 -17.63 17.27
CA GLU A 877 5.28 -18.77 17.87
C GLU A 877 6.04 -19.57 16.80
N PRO A 878 6.99 -20.45 17.18
CA PRO A 878 7.58 -21.41 16.26
C PRO A 878 6.51 -22.33 15.64
N PRO A 879 6.68 -22.76 14.38
CA PRO A 879 5.66 -23.53 13.65
C PRO A 879 5.36 -24.92 14.25
N ASP A 880 6.29 -25.48 15.02
CA ASP A 880 6.18 -26.78 15.70
C ASP A 880 5.52 -26.69 17.10
N CYS A 881 5.12 -25.50 17.54
CA CYS A 881 4.51 -25.31 18.87
C CYS A 881 3.06 -25.84 18.91
N PRO A 882 2.74 -26.84 19.75
CA PRO A 882 1.40 -27.40 19.84
C PRO A 882 0.45 -26.46 20.61
N GLY A 883 -0.86 -26.56 20.33
CA GLY A 883 -1.86 -25.61 20.84
C GLY A 883 -2.07 -25.61 22.36
N ASP A 884 -1.63 -26.65 23.06
CA ASP A 884 -1.62 -26.78 24.52
C ASP A 884 -0.36 -26.19 25.18
N GLU A 885 0.63 -25.77 24.40
CA GLU A 885 1.91 -25.20 24.88
C GLU A 885 2.16 -23.75 24.44
N ILE A 886 1.09 -22.98 24.25
CA ILE A 886 1.11 -21.57 23.84
C ILE A 886 0.99 -20.58 25.01
N ALA A 887 1.47 -20.97 26.20
CA ALA A 887 1.37 -20.16 27.42
C ALA A 887 1.92 -18.73 27.27
N ARG A 888 2.93 -18.53 26.42
CA ARG A 888 3.51 -17.22 26.13
C ARG A 888 2.54 -16.30 25.40
N ILE A 889 1.88 -16.75 24.33
CA ILE A 889 0.84 -15.93 23.68
C ILE A 889 -0.29 -15.61 24.67
N LEU A 890 -0.74 -16.60 25.46
CA LEU A 890 -1.79 -16.39 26.46
C LEU A 890 -1.39 -15.32 27.49
N ALA A 891 -0.14 -15.31 27.95
CA ALA A 891 0.38 -14.26 28.81
C ALA A 891 0.42 -12.90 28.11
N PHE A 892 0.89 -12.84 26.86
CA PHE A 892 0.92 -11.61 26.07
C PHE A 892 -0.49 -11.02 25.90
N GLU A 893 -1.51 -11.82 25.63
CA GLU A 893 -2.90 -11.36 25.54
C GLU A 893 -3.36 -10.67 26.84
N ILE A 894 -2.99 -11.21 28.00
CA ILE A 894 -3.30 -10.61 29.31
C ILE A 894 -2.55 -9.29 29.49
N PHE A 895 -1.26 -9.23 29.16
CA PHE A 895 -0.49 -7.98 29.21
C PHE A 895 -1.07 -6.93 28.28
N LEU A 896 -1.45 -7.30 27.06
CA LEU A 896 -2.04 -6.40 26.07
C LEU A 896 -3.40 -5.88 26.52
N ASP A 897 -4.23 -6.72 27.15
CA ASP A 897 -5.50 -6.27 27.74
C ASP A 897 -5.28 -5.25 28.87
N ARG A 898 -4.22 -5.41 29.66
CA ARG A 898 -3.84 -4.44 30.69
C ARG A 898 -3.26 -3.16 30.09
N LEU A 899 -2.38 -3.26 29.10
CA LEU A 899 -1.85 -2.09 28.37
C LEU A 899 -2.97 -1.31 27.70
N ARG A 900 -4.00 -2.00 27.17
CA ARG A 900 -5.21 -1.36 26.64
C ARG A 900 -5.89 -0.50 27.70
N SER A 901 -6.07 -1.04 28.91
CA SER A 901 -6.76 -0.37 30.00
C SER A 901 -5.95 0.78 30.62
N TRP A 902 -4.62 0.64 30.67
CA TRP A 902 -3.73 1.57 31.39
C TRP A 902 -3.10 2.66 30.51
N MET A 903 -2.72 2.32 29.27
CA MET A 903 -1.88 3.20 28.45
C MET A 903 -2.47 3.46 27.05
N PHE A 904 -3.13 2.46 26.47
CA PHE A 904 -3.51 2.46 25.06
C PHE A 904 -4.97 2.04 24.84
N PRO A 905 -5.97 2.90 25.14
CA PRO A 905 -7.40 2.54 25.11
C PRO A 905 -7.92 1.96 23.79
N ARG A 906 -7.22 2.22 22.67
CA ARG A 906 -7.55 1.75 21.32
C ARG A 906 -6.71 0.57 20.85
N LEU A 907 -5.96 -0.05 21.76
CA LEU A 907 -5.20 -1.26 21.48
C LEU A 907 -6.16 -2.45 21.33
N THR A 908 -5.97 -3.23 20.27
CA THR A 908 -6.62 -4.50 20.06
C THR A 908 -5.56 -5.58 19.80
N ALA A 909 -5.88 -6.80 20.19
CA ALA A 909 -5.03 -7.95 19.94
C ALA A 909 -5.92 -9.14 19.56
N ARG A 910 -5.46 -9.95 18.61
CA ARG A 910 -6.11 -11.22 18.25
C ARG A 910 -5.05 -12.27 17.98
N ARG A 911 -5.29 -13.48 18.50
CA ARG A 911 -4.51 -14.66 18.14
C ARG A 911 -5.25 -15.47 17.08
N GLU A 912 -4.52 -15.92 16.06
CA GLU A 912 -5.02 -16.85 15.05
C GLU A 912 -3.95 -17.90 14.70
N ARG A 913 -4.37 -19.02 14.12
CA ARG A 913 -3.44 -19.99 13.53
C ARG A 913 -3.38 -19.77 12.03
N VAL A 914 -2.25 -19.28 11.51
CA VAL A 914 -2.04 -18.93 10.10
C VAL A 914 -1.02 -19.92 9.51
N LEU A 915 -1.43 -20.70 8.51
CA LEU A 915 -0.58 -21.71 7.85
C LEU A 915 0.14 -22.66 8.84
N GLY A 916 -0.57 -23.09 9.90
CA GLY A 916 -0.03 -23.99 10.92
C GLY A 916 0.64 -23.30 12.11
N THR A 917 1.02 -22.02 11.99
CA THR A 917 1.73 -21.24 13.03
C THR A 917 0.77 -20.39 13.86
N TRP A 918 0.98 -20.32 15.18
CA TRP A 918 0.22 -19.39 16.02
C TRP A 918 0.77 -17.96 15.89
N THR A 919 -0.10 -17.04 15.49
CA THR A 919 0.23 -15.63 15.25
C THR A 919 -0.63 -14.73 16.14
N LEU A 920 0.02 -13.80 16.83
CA LEU A 920 -0.59 -12.71 17.58
C LEU A 920 -0.49 -11.42 16.76
N PHE A 921 -1.65 -10.89 16.36
CA PHE A 921 -1.76 -9.59 15.70
C PHE A 921 -2.12 -8.53 16.73
N ILE A 922 -1.28 -7.50 16.87
CA ILE A 922 -1.47 -6.38 17.78
C ILE A 922 -1.67 -5.12 16.96
N ARG A 923 -2.72 -4.36 17.24
CA ARG A 923 -3.06 -3.13 16.51
C ARG A 923 -3.33 -2.01 17.49
N LEU A 924 -2.72 -0.85 17.24
CA LEU A 924 -3.03 0.38 17.95
C LEU A 924 -3.62 1.40 16.98
N GLY A 925 -4.85 1.84 17.22
CA GLY A 925 -5.48 2.91 16.45
C GLY A 925 -5.34 4.29 17.09
N VAL A 926 -5.36 5.33 16.27
CA VAL A 926 -5.34 6.74 16.71
C VAL A 926 -6.74 7.37 16.66
N PRO A 927 -7.09 8.31 17.56
CA PRO A 927 -8.28 9.13 17.40
C PRO A 927 -8.20 9.98 16.13
N ALA A 928 -9.25 9.92 15.29
CA ALA A 928 -9.34 10.68 14.05
C ALA A 928 -9.17 12.20 14.25
N SER A 929 -9.48 12.72 15.44
CA SER A 929 -9.39 14.14 15.78
C SER A 929 -8.00 14.63 16.20
N ARG A 930 -7.04 13.73 16.49
CA ARG A 930 -5.72 14.09 17.05
C ARG A 930 -4.56 13.73 16.11
N GLY A 931 -4.67 12.64 15.34
CA GLY A 931 -3.54 12.11 14.57
C GLY A 931 -2.40 11.59 15.47
N TRP A 932 -1.32 11.13 14.86
CA TRP A 932 -0.17 10.55 15.55
C TRP A 932 0.85 11.59 16.00
N HIS A 933 1.45 11.37 17.18
CA HIS A 933 2.68 12.03 17.62
C HIS A 933 3.85 11.04 17.69
N ILE A 934 5.09 11.54 17.62
CA ILE A 934 6.28 10.68 17.66
C ILE A 934 6.44 9.97 19.02
N GLU A 935 5.96 10.60 20.09
CA GLU A 935 5.92 10.01 21.43
C GLU A 935 5.00 8.79 21.48
N ASP A 936 3.91 8.78 20.71
CA ASP A 936 3.00 7.63 20.63
C ASP A 936 3.74 6.42 20.04
N PHE A 937 4.54 6.63 19.00
CA PHE A 937 5.34 5.58 18.36
C PHE A 937 6.38 5.05 19.34
N THR A 938 7.12 5.95 19.98
CA THR A 938 8.19 5.58 20.92
C THR A 938 7.62 4.83 22.13
N ALA A 939 6.51 5.29 22.70
CA ALA A 939 5.87 4.67 23.85
C ALA A 939 5.30 3.29 23.50
N PHE A 940 4.62 3.16 22.37
CA PHE A 940 4.05 1.88 21.93
C PHE A 940 5.16 0.87 21.63
N VAL A 941 6.19 1.26 20.87
CA VAL A 941 7.35 0.40 20.57
C VAL A 941 8.06 -0.02 21.84
N ALA A 942 8.23 0.87 22.83
CA ALA A 942 8.84 0.52 24.12
C ALA A 942 7.99 -0.50 24.89
N ALA A 943 6.66 -0.34 24.89
CA ALA A 943 5.75 -1.24 25.59
C ALA A 943 5.71 -2.64 24.97
N THR A 944 5.62 -2.74 23.64
CA THR A 944 5.66 -4.02 22.94
C THR A 944 7.05 -4.63 22.97
N ARG A 945 8.14 -3.84 22.92
CA ARG A 945 9.50 -4.35 23.14
C ARG A 945 9.68 -4.98 24.51
N PHE A 946 9.13 -4.37 25.56
CA PHE A 946 9.14 -4.99 26.90
C PHE A 946 8.49 -6.37 26.89
N LEU A 947 7.38 -6.55 26.17
CA LEU A 947 6.74 -7.86 26.00
C LEU A 947 7.65 -8.82 25.23
N PHE A 948 8.16 -8.37 24.09
CA PHE A 948 8.93 -9.20 23.19
C PHE A 948 10.33 -9.53 23.68
N ASP A 949 10.89 -8.82 24.66
CA ASP A 949 12.16 -9.22 25.27
C ASP A 949 12.09 -10.64 25.88
N ALA A 950 10.89 -11.16 26.14
CA ALA A 950 10.63 -12.56 26.53
C ALA A 950 10.49 -13.56 25.37
N SER A 951 10.89 -13.21 24.15
CA SER A 951 10.75 -14.08 22.98
C SER A 951 11.61 -15.35 23.01
N TYR A 952 12.62 -15.41 23.88
CA TYR A 952 13.42 -16.62 24.14
C TYR A 952 13.05 -17.29 25.47
N ASP A 953 12.09 -16.72 26.20
CA ASP A 953 11.67 -17.22 27.49
C ASP A 953 10.39 -18.07 27.34
N PHE A 954 10.32 -19.13 28.15
CA PHE A 954 9.17 -20.05 28.35
C PHE A 954 8.34 -20.43 27.11
N SER A 955 9.01 -20.63 25.97
CA SER A 955 8.45 -21.27 24.77
C SER A 955 8.13 -22.74 25.06
N TYR A 956 7.11 -23.31 24.41
CA TYR A 956 6.70 -24.72 24.62
C TYR A 956 6.32 -25.03 26.08
N VAL A 957 5.66 -24.07 26.73
CA VAL A 957 5.20 -24.24 28.11
C VAL A 957 3.70 -24.44 28.12
N GLU A 958 3.26 -25.47 28.86
CA GLU A 958 1.86 -25.82 29.04
C GLU A 958 1.00 -24.63 29.45
N ASN A 959 -0.15 -24.48 28.80
CA ASN A 959 -1.12 -23.39 29.04
C ASN A 959 -1.52 -23.25 30.53
N ASP A 960 -1.54 -24.36 31.28
CA ASP A 960 -1.87 -24.38 32.71
C ASP A 960 -0.89 -23.56 33.56
N SER A 961 0.34 -23.37 33.10
CA SER A 961 1.37 -22.58 33.80
C SER A 961 1.02 -21.10 33.95
N VAL A 962 0.10 -20.60 33.12
CA VAL A 962 -0.40 -19.21 33.17
C VAL A 962 -1.88 -19.14 33.54
N SER A 963 -2.47 -20.28 33.95
CA SER A 963 -3.85 -20.33 34.41
C SER A 963 -4.07 -19.47 35.65
N GLY A 964 -5.13 -18.66 35.63
CA GLY A 964 -5.45 -17.72 36.71
C GLY A 964 -4.54 -16.48 36.79
N PHE A 965 -3.70 -16.21 35.76
CA PHE A 965 -2.82 -15.04 35.73
C PHE A 965 -3.62 -13.73 35.62
N ALA A 966 -4.67 -13.70 34.78
CA ALA A 966 -5.48 -12.51 34.52
C ALA A 966 -6.10 -11.91 35.80
N GLU A 967 -6.60 -12.76 36.70
CA GLU A 967 -7.23 -12.35 37.96
C GLU A 967 -6.23 -11.82 38.98
N ARG A 968 -4.96 -12.22 38.88
CA ARG A 968 -3.88 -11.90 39.83
C ARG A 968 -2.98 -10.76 39.38
N PHE A 969 -3.16 -10.32 38.15
CA PHE A 969 -2.38 -9.26 37.51
C PHE A 969 -3.32 -8.12 37.10
N GLY A 970 -3.42 -7.10 37.95
CA GLY A 970 -4.35 -5.99 37.77
C GLY A 970 -4.31 -4.97 38.91
N GLY A 971 -4.90 -3.79 38.72
CA GLY A 971 -4.92 -2.69 39.70
C GLY A 971 -3.76 -1.71 39.59
N ALA A 972 -3.82 -0.64 40.39
CA ALA A 972 -2.92 0.53 40.28
C ALA A 972 -1.44 0.21 40.58
N ASP A 973 -1.15 -0.70 41.53
CA ASP A 973 0.23 -1.14 41.81
C ASP A 973 0.88 -1.74 40.55
N TRP A 974 0.15 -2.61 39.86
CA TRP A 974 0.63 -3.28 38.64
C TRP A 974 0.73 -2.34 37.44
N GLU A 975 -0.21 -1.40 37.30
CA GLU A 975 -0.13 -0.31 36.32
C GLU A 975 1.17 0.49 36.48
N SER A 976 1.51 0.86 37.72
CA SER A 976 2.76 1.56 38.02
C SER A 976 3.99 0.70 37.72
N ILE A 977 3.99 -0.58 38.09
CA ILE A 977 5.12 -1.50 37.85
C ILE A 977 5.39 -1.66 36.35
N VAL A 978 4.35 -1.94 35.56
CA VAL A 978 4.49 -2.13 34.10
C VAL A 978 4.93 -0.83 33.43
N THR A 979 4.34 0.30 33.80
CA THR A 979 4.77 1.62 33.30
C THR A 979 6.25 1.86 33.57
N THR A 980 6.74 1.47 34.74
CA THR A 980 8.16 1.57 35.10
C THR A 980 9.05 0.67 34.25
N PHE A 981 8.65 -0.58 33.97
CA PHE A 981 9.41 -1.45 33.06
C PHE A 981 9.42 -0.94 31.62
N VAL A 982 8.31 -0.38 31.13
CA VAL A 982 8.26 0.26 29.80
C VAL A 982 9.22 1.46 29.73
N ARG A 983 9.24 2.31 30.77
CA ARG A 983 10.20 3.43 30.87
C ARG A 983 11.65 2.96 30.95
N TYR A 984 11.91 1.90 31.72
CA TYR A 984 13.23 1.27 31.76
C TYR A 984 13.64 0.81 30.36
N ARG A 985 12.77 0.14 29.61
CA ARG A 985 13.07 -0.29 28.23
C ARG A 985 13.42 0.87 27.30
N ALA A 986 12.68 1.97 27.41
CA ALA A 986 12.91 3.18 26.61
C ALA A 986 14.26 3.86 26.92
N ALA A 987 14.73 3.74 28.17
CA ALA A 987 16.00 4.30 28.65
C ALA A 987 17.24 3.48 28.26
N MET A 988 17.09 2.19 27.92
CA MET A 988 18.20 1.29 27.62
C MET A 988 18.88 1.62 26.27
N ASP A 989 20.21 1.75 26.27
CA ASP A 989 21.02 1.91 25.06
C ASP A 989 21.57 0.57 24.56
N ASP A 990 20.90 0.01 23.56
CA ASP A 990 21.30 -1.26 22.94
C ASP A 990 22.46 -1.11 21.93
N ARG A 991 22.88 0.11 21.59
CA ARG A 991 23.88 0.34 20.51
C ARG A 991 25.27 -0.19 20.86
N ALA A 992 25.59 -0.24 22.15
CA ALA A 992 26.83 -0.79 22.68
C ALA A 992 26.62 -2.17 23.32
N GLN A 993 25.51 -2.84 23.01
CA GLN A 993 25.17 -4.16 23.53
C GLN A 993 25.59 -5.24 22.54
N TYR A 994 26.41 -6.19 22.99
CA TYR A 994 26.96 -7.27 22.16
C TYR A 994 26.84 -8.65 22.85
N VAL A 995 25.92 -8.74 23.82
CA VAL A 995 25.53 -9.96 24.54
C VAL A 995 24.14 -10.42 24.05
N ALA A 996 23.97 -11.70 23.73
CA ALA A 996 22.71 -12.24 23.23
C ALA A 996 21.48 -11.82 24.07
N LEU A 997 20.35 -11.60 23.39
CA LEU A 997 19.13 -11.04 23.98
C LEU A 997 18.62 -11.82 25.20
N HIS A 998 18.73 -13.15 25.21
CA HIS A 998 18.33 -14.00 26.34
C HIS A 998 19.15 -13.74 27.62
N ALA A 999 20.34 -13.15 27.52
CA ALA A 999 21.18 -12.79 28.66
C ALA A 999 20.97 -11.35 29.14
N LEU A 1000 20.08 -10.58 28.49
CA LEU A 1000 19.70 -9.24 28.96
C LEU A 1000 18.84 -9.34 30.21
N PRO A 1001 18.98 -8.44 31.19
CA PRO A 1001 18.23 -8.50 32.44
C PRO A 1001 16.71 -8.67 32.28
N MET A 1002 16.13 -8.05 31.27
CA MET A 1002 14.68 -8.06 31.03
C MET A 1002 14.13 -9.31 30.34
N SER A 1003 14.99 -10.18 29.80
CA SER A 1003 14.55 -11.28 28.93
C SER A 1003 13.62 -12.30 29.60
N SER A 1004 13.65 -12.40 30.93
CA SER A 1004 12.78 -13.31 31.69
C SER A 1004 11.67 -12.61 32.48
N ALA A 1005 11.57 -11.27 32.42
CA ALA A 1005 10.68 -10.52 33.29
C ALA A 1005 9.20 -10.86 33.07
N VAL A 1006 8.78 -10.93 31.81
CA VAL A 1006 7.39 -11.25 31.45
C VAL A 1006 7.03 -12.68 31.85
N GLY A 1007 7.89 -13.65 31.54
CA GLY A 1007 7.68 -15.05 31.91
C GLY A 1007 7.66 -15.28 33.41
N ALA A 1008 8.59 -14.66 34.14
CA ALA A 1008 8.65 -14.71 35.59
C ALA A 1008 7.39 -14.10 36.24
N ILE A 1009 6.88 -12.97 35.73
CA ILE A 1009 5.64 -12.36 36.20
C ILE A 1009 4.42 -13.23 35.86
N ALA A 1010 4.38 -13.84 34.68
CA ALA A 1010 3.24 -14.68 34.26
C ALA A 1010 3.16 -15.98 35.06
N GLN A 1011 4.28 -16.69 35.21
CA GLN A 1011 4.31 -18.05 35.77
C GLN A 1011 4.46 -18.07 37.29
N SER A 1012 5.22 -17.14 37.88
CA SER A 1012 5.61 -17.24 39.30
C SER A 1012 4.79 -16.34 40.24
N PRO A 1013 3.93 -16.90 41.11
CA PRO A 1013 3.27 -16.12 42.16
C PRO A 1013 4.28 -15.53 43.15
N VAL A 1014 5.44 -16.17 43.34
CA VAL A 1014 6.49 -15.70 44.23
C VAL A 1014 7.14 -14.43 43.70
N VAL A 1015 7.45 -14.38 42.40
CA VAL A 1015 8.00 -13.18 41.73
C VAL A 1015 6.99 -12.04 41.78
N ARG A 1016 5.71 -12.30 41.48
CA ARG A 1016 4.64 -11.30 41.61
C ARG A 1016 4.59 -10.71 43.02
N GLY A 1017 4.59 -11.56 44.04
CA GLY A 1017 4.61 -11.13 45.44
C GLY A 1017 5.90 -10.38 45.81
N LEU A 1018 7.04 -10.77 45.26
CA LEU A 1018 8.33 -10.12 45.49
C LEU A 1018 8.32 -8.68 44.99
N ILE A 1019 7.93 -8.46 43.73
CA ILE A 1019 7.91 -7.12 43.11
C ILE A 1019 6.94 -6.20 43.88
N LEU A 1020 5.75 -6.69 44.22
CA LEU A 1020 4.78 -5.92 45.02
C LEU A 1020 5.32 -5.56 46.42
N ARG A 1021 6.05 -6.46 47.07
CA ARG A 1021 6.70 -6.16 48.35
C ARG A 1021 7.82 -5.13 48.19
N CYS A 1022 8.62 -5.21 47.13
CA CYS A 1022 9.64 -4.19 46.85
C CYS A 1022 9.01 -2.82 46.59
N LEU A 1023 7.91 -2.75 45.81
CA LEU A 1023 7.18 -1.51 45.58
C LEU A 1023 6.69 -0.89 46.90
N ARG A 1024 6.08 -1.69 47.78
CA ARG A 1024 5.52 -1.21 49.06
C ARG A 1024 6.58 -0.91 50.12
N GLY A 1025 7.68 -1.67 50.13
CA GLY A 1025 8.77 -1.54 51.09
C GLY A 1025 9.81 -0.48 50.72
N GLY A 1026 9.81 0.00 49.47
CA GLY A 1026 10.76 1.00 48.98
C GLY A 1026 12.16 0.45 48.69
N VAL A 1027 13.06 1.36 48.31
CA VAL A 1027 14.42 1.04 47.85
C VAL A 1027 15.25 0.28 48.90
N ASP A 1028 15.23 0.71 50.17
CA ASP A 1028 16.04 0.11 51.25
C ASP A 1028 15.66 -1.36 51.50
N TYR A 1029 14.35 -1.66 51.51
CA TYR A 1029 13.86 -3.03 51.65
C TYR A 1029 14.28 -3.90 50.47
N GLY A 1030 14.20 -3.37 49.25
CA GLY A 1030 14.62 -4.06 48.04
C GLY A 1030 16.13 -4.37 48.03
N LEU A 1031 16.96 -3.43 48.47
CA LEU A 1031 18.41 -3.62 48.58
C LEU A 1031 18.75 -4.69 49.62
N ALA A 1032 18.12 -4.66 50.80
CA ALA A 1032 18.30 -5.70 51.81
C ALA A 1032 17.90 -7.11 51.33
N LEU A 1033 16.86 -7.20 50.48
CA LEU A 1033 16.48 -8.46 49.84
C LEU A 1033 17.54 -8.96 48.86
N ILE A 1034 18.12 -8.07 48.06
CA ILE A 1034 19.18 -8.39 47.10
C ILE A 1034 20.40 -8.96 47.83
N ASP A 1035 20.84 -8.30 48.90
CA ASP A 1035 21.97 -8.76 49.72
C ASP A 1035 21.67 -10.12 50.37
N GLY A 1036 20.44 -10.29 50.89
CA GLY A 1036 20.00 -11.56 51.48
C GLY A 1036 19.99 -12.73 50.49
N TYR A 1037 19.51 -12.52 49.25
CA TYR A 1037 19.58 -13.54 48.21
C TYR A 1037 21.00 -13.80 47.74
N ALA A 1038 21.82 -12.75 47.59
CA ALA A 1038 23.22 -12.89 47.18
C ALA A 1038 24.02 -13.72 48.18
N HIS A 1039 23.90 -13.42 49.48
CA HIS A 1039 24.56 -14.18 50.54
C HIS A 1039 24.12 -15.65 50.57
N TRP A 1040 22.84 -15.90 50.31
CA TRP A 1040 22.34 -17.27 50.21
C TRP A 1040 22.92 -18.02 49.00
N LEU A 1041 22.98 -17.39 47.83
CA LEU A 1041 23.52 -17.99 46.62
C LEU A 1041 25.02 -18.29 46.75
N GLU A 1042 25.78 -17.42 47.43
CA GLU A 1042 27.22 -17.59 47.65
C GLU A 1042 27.54 -18.68 48.68
N SER A 1043 26.65 -18.90 49.65
CA SER A 1043 26.78 -19.98 50.64
C SER A 1043 26.39 -21.37 50.11
N HIS A 1044 25.79 -21.47 48.91
CA HIS A 1044 25.32 -22.72 48.32
C HIS A 1044 25.95 -22.97 46.95
N GLN A 1045 26.93 -23.88 46.90
CA GLN A 1045 27.74 -24.13 45.71
C GLN A 1045 27.07 -25.04 44.65
N GLU A 1046 26.03 -25.81 45.00
CA GLU A 1046 25.34 -26.70 44.06
C GLU A 1046 24.17 -26.00 43.33
N VAL A 1047 24.26 -25.97 42.00
CA VAL A 1047 23.21 -25.43 41.12
C VAL A 1047 22.04 -26.41 41.03
N CYS A 1048 21.10 -26.33 41.98
CA CYS A 1048 19.84 -27.08 41.98
C CYS A 1048 18.65 -26.21 41.53
N GLY A 1049 17.44 -26.79 41.42
CA GLY A 1049 16.23 -26.04 41.05
C GLY A 1049 15.97 -24.83 41.97
N ARG A 1050 16.12 -25.00 43.29
CA ARG A 1050 15.98 -23.90 44.27
C ARG A 1050 17.02 -22.79 44.10
N TRP A 1051 18.22 -23.14 43.65
CA TRP A 1051 19.26 -22.16 43.35
C TRP A 1051 18.84 -21.30 42.16
N ARG A 1052 18.35 -21.94 41.07
CA ARG A 1052 17.86 -21.24 39.88
C ARG A 1052 16.69 -20.32 40.21
N ASP A 1053 15.72 -20.79 41.00
CA ASP A 1053 14.57 -19.98 41.43
C ASP A 1053 15.01 -18.73 42.19
N ARG A 1054 15.92 -18.86 43.16
CA ARG A 1054 16.40 -17.72 43.96
C ARG A 1054 17.29 -16.77 43.16
N TYR A 1055 18.08 -17.29 42.22
CA TYR A 1055 18.82 -16.45 41.28
C TYR A 1055 17.86 -15.64 40.41
N GLU A 1056 16.78 -16.24 39.94
CA GLU A 1056 15.74 -15.52 39.19
C GLU A 1056 15.03 -14.48 40.06
N TYR A 1057 14.75 -14.77 41.33
CA TYR A 1057 14.19 -13.77 42.26
C TYR A 1057 15.12 -12.60 42.48
N LEU A 1058 16.42 -12.86 42.67
CA LEU A 1058 17.45 -11.84 42.76
C LEU A 1058 17.49 -10.99 41.50
N ARG A 1059 17.48 -11.62 40.32
CA ARG A 1059 17.46 -10.92 39.02
C ARG A 1059 16.25 -10.01 38.88
N GLN A 1060 15.05 -10.49 39.20
CA GLN A 1060 13.81 -9.70 39.08
C GLN A 1060 13.76 -8.55 40.10
N ALA A 1061 14.25 -8.75 41.33
CA ALA A 1061 14.38 -7.68 42.31
C ALA A 1061 15.38 -6.61 41.85
N SER A 1062 16.56 -7.02 41.38
CA SER A 1062 17.59 -6.11 40.84
C SER A 1062 17.08 -5.31 39.64
N LEU A 1063 16.38 -5.95 38.70
CA LEU A 1063 15.77 -5.28 37.56
C LEU A 1063 14.72 -4.25 38.01
N PHE A 1064 13.82 -4.63 38.92
CA PHE A 1064 12.77 -3.73 39.40
C PHE A 1064 13.33 -2.51 40.15
N LEU A 1065 14.36 -2.70 40.98
CA LEU A 1065 15.01 -1.60 41.69
C LEU A 1065 15.75 -0.68 40.71
N ALA A 1066 16.53 -1.24 39.79
CA ALA A 1066 17.22 -0.49 38.75
C ALA A 1066 16.25 0.26 37.84
N ALA A 1067 15.04 -0.29 37.61
CA ALA A 1067 13.97 0.35 36.86
C ALA A 1067 13.36 1.54 37.60
N THR A 1068 13.06 1.37 38.89
CA THR A 1068 12.25 2.30 39.70
C THR A 1068 13.08 3.42 40.34
N TRP A 1069 14.26 3.11 40.88
CA TRP A 1069 15.12 4.05 41.63
C TRP A 1069 16.57 4.04 41.11
N PRO A 1070 16.80 4.36 39.83
CA PRO A 1070 18.11 4.18 39.20
C PRO A 1070 19.22 5.00 39.87
N ARG A 1071 18.96 6.24 40.29
CA ARG A 1071 19.98 7.12 40.87
C ARG A 1071 20.31 6.76 42.31
N GLU A 1072 19.31 6.39 43.10
CA GLU A 1072 19.45 5.95 44.48
C GLU A 1072 20.24 4.64 44.55
N VAL A 1073 19.94 3.69 43.64
CA VAL A 1073 20.69 2.45 43.50
C VAL A 1073 22.13 2.71 43.06
N LEU A 1074 22.36 3.64 42.12
CA LEU A 1074 23.72 4.01 41.70
C LEU A 1074 24.52 4.60 42.88
N ALA A 1075 23.91 5.50 43.65
CA ALA A 1075 24.53 6.09 44.83
C ALA A 1075 24.87 5.01 45.87
N TRP A 1076 23.94 4.10 46.15
CA TRP A 1076 24.19 2.97 47.05
C TRP A 1076 25.37 2.10 46.59
N LEU A 1077 25.45 1.77 45.29
CA LEU A 1077 26.57 1.00 44.72
C LEU A 1077 27.92 1.70 44.90
N THR A 1078 27.96 3.03 44.78
CA THR A 1078 29.22 3.79 44.92
C THR A 1078 29.78 3.80 46.35
N HIS A 1079 28.96 3.48 47.35
CA HIS A 1079 29.36 3.42 48.76
C HIS A 1079 29.75 2.02 49.25
N GLN A 1080 29.76 1.01 48.37
CA GLN A 1080 30.12 -0.36 48.74
C GLN A 1080 31.63 -0.60 48.69
N GLU A 1081 32.17 -1.22 49.73
CA GLU A 1081 33.61 -1.57 49.83
C GLU A 1081 33.93 -2.93 49.17
N GLY A 1082 32.92 -3.79 48.94
CA GLY A 1082 33.05 -5.10 48.30
C GLY A 1082 31.81 -5.48 47.47
N PHE A 1083 31.99 -6.33 46.46
CA PHE A 1083 30.94 -6.69 45.50
C PHE A 1083 30.69 -8.20 45.46
N HIS A 1084 29.41 -8.57 45.41
CA HIS A 1084 28.89 -9.94 45.34
C HIS A 1084 27.95 -10.10 44.13
N VAL A 1085 27.40 -11.30 43.92
CA VAL A 1085 26.52 -11.60 42.76
C VAL A 1085 25.34 -10.62 42.60
N GLY A 1086 24.72 -10.19 43.71
CA GLY A 1086 23.64 -9.19 43.67
C GLY A 1086 24.06 -7.83 43.12
N HIS A 1087 25.26 -7.36 43.50
CA HIS A 1087 25.83 -6.12 42.98
C HIS A 1087 26.15 -6.22 41.48
N ASP A 1088 26.69 -7.36 41.03
CA ASP A 1088 26.98 -7.59 39.61
C ASP A 1088 25.70 -7.56 38.77
N LEU A 1089 24.62 -8.18 39.25
CA LEU A 1089 23.31 -8.20 38.58
C LEU A 1089 22.66 -6.82 38.51
N ILE A 1090 22.64 -6.07 39.61
CA ILE A 1090 22.03 -4.74 39.60
C ILE A 1090 22.83 -3.76 38.75
N SER A 1091 24.17 -3.87 38.72
CA SER A 1091 25.02 -3.13 37.77
C SER A 1091 24.71 -3.48 36.32
N ALA A 1092 24.49 -4.77 36.00
CA ALA A 1092 24.10 -5.19 34.66
C ALA A 1092 22.73 -4.61 34.24
N CYS A 1093 21.81 -4.41 35.18
CA CYS A 1093 20.53 -3.74 34.94
C CYS A 1093 20.68 -2.22 34.77
N LEU A 1094 21.64 -1.61 35.45
CA LEU A 1094 21.72 -0.16 35.61
C LEU A 1094 22.60 0.53 34.58
N PHE A 1095 23.77 -0.03 34.26
CA PHE A 1095 24.85 0.72 33.58
C PHE A 1095 24.61 0.95 32.09
N LYS A 1096 23.61 0.31 31.49
CA LYS A 1096 23.18 0.51 30.11
C LYS A 1096 22.05 1.54 29.95
N ARG A 1097 21.62 2.18 31.04
CA ARG A 1097 20.64 3.26 30.99
C ARG A 1097 21.28 4.55 30.48
N SER A 1098 20.77 5.08 29.38
CA SER A 1098 21.32 6.25 28.67
C SER A 1098 21.42 7.49 29.58
N GLU A 1099 20.41 7.74 30.41
CA GLU A 1099 20.33 8.87 31.34
C GLU A 1099 21.35 8.82 32.49
N LEU A 1100 21.99 7.68 32.74
CA LEU A 1100 23.05 7.53 33.75
C LEU A 1100 24.46 7.64 33.14
N SER A 1101 24.58 7.74 31.81
CA SER A 1101 25.86 7.70 31.12
C SER A 1101 26.86 8.76 31.60
N ASP A 1102 26.39 9.98 31.86
CA ASP A 1102 27.25 11.08 32.30
C ASP A 1102 27.69 10.94 33.77
N GLU A 1103 26.84 10.37 34.63
CA GLU A 1103 27.19 10.03 36.02
C GLU A 1103 28.23 8.90 36.04
N LEU A 1104 28.03 7.85 35.26
CA LEU A 1104 28.98 6.72 35.15
C LEU A 1104 30.34 7.15 34.60
N ARG A 1105 30.38 8.07 33.62
CA ARG A 1105 31.64 8.65 33.12
C ARG A 1105 32.40 9.40 34.20
N ARG A 1106 31.70 10.18 35.04
CA ARG A 1106 32.32 10.89 36.17
C ARG A 1106 32.88 9.92 37.22
N ILE A 1107 32.12 8.87 37.55
CA ILE A 1107 32.57 7.81 38.48
C ILE A 1107 33.82 7.10 37.92
N MET A 1108 33.81 6.76 36.64
CA MET A 1108 34.94 6.10 35.99
C MET A 1108 36.19 6.99 35.95
N ALA A 1109 36.04 8.28 35.64
CA ALA A 1109 37.15 9.23 35.56
C ALA A 1109 37.79 9.52 36.93
N ALA A 1110 37.04 9.40 38.02
CA ALA A 1110 37.52 9.61 39.38
C ALA A 1110 38.17 8.37 40.03
N GLY A 1111 38.10 7.20 39.39
CA GLY A 1111 38.66 5.97 39.92
C GLY A 1111 40.16 5.82 39.64
N ASP A 1112 40.90 5.26 40.60
CA ASP A 1112 42.36 5.07 40.50
C ASP A 1112 42.78 3.63 40.13
N SER A 1113 41.89 2.62 40.21
CA SER A 1113 42.19 1.21 39.93
C SER A 1113 40.95 0.41 39.45
N MET A 1114 41.11 -0.48 38.45
CA MET A 1114 40.01 -1.26 37.83
C MET A 1114 39.94 -2.72 38.29
N ARG A 1115 40.84 -3.16 39.18
CA ARG A 1115 40.87 -4.56 39.63
C ARG A 1115 39.77 -4.90 40.65
N SER A 1116 39.13 -3.90 41.22
CA SER A 1116 38.04 -3.97 42.20
C SER A 1116 37.25 -2.67 42.14
N GLY A 1117 36.12 -2.57 42.85
CA GLY A 1117 35.39 -1.29 42.91
C GLY A 1117 34.38 -1.09 41.78
N MET A 1118 33.77 0.10 41.80
CA MET A 1118 32.92 0.60 40.71
C MET A 1118 33.61 0.59 39.34
N PRO A 1119 34.90 0.96 39.18
CA PRO A 1119 35.56 0.90 37.87
C PRO A 1119 35.59 -0.51 37.27
N ALA A 1120 35.71 -1.56 38.11
CA ALA A 1120 35.65 -2.95 37.66
C ALA A 1120 34.26 -3.34 37.12
N LEU A 1121 33.19 -2.95 37.82
CA LEU A 1121 31.82 -3.21 37.38
C LEU A 1121 31.47 -2.44 36.10
N ILE A 1122 31.91 -1.18 35.99
CA ILE A 1122 31.73 -0.36 34.79
C ILE A 1122 32.48 -1.00 33.61
N ALA A 1123 33.73 -1.43 33.79
CA ALA A 1123 34.47 -2.11 32.73
C ALA A 1123 33.79 -3.41 32.29
N ARG A 1124 33.21 -4.18 33.22
CA ARG A 1124 32.53 -5.45 32.92
C ARG A 1124 31.22 -5.25 32.15
N HIS A 1125 30.40 -4.27 32.54
CA HIS A 1125 29.02 -4.13 32.05
C HIS A 1125 28.82 -2.95 31.08
N ALA A 1126 29.70 -1.94 31.07
CA ALA A 1126 29.68 -0.79 30.16
C ALA A 1126 31.10 -0.38 29.69
N PRO A 1127 31.84 -1.26 29.00
CA PRO A 1127 33.23 -1.00 28.62
C PRO A 1127 33.42 0.21 27.69
N GLU A 1128 32.40 0.60 26.92
CA GLU A 1128 32.40 1.83 26.15
C GLU A 1128 32.55 3.09 27.03
N ILE A 1129 32.00 3.07 28.25
CA ILE A 1129 32.18 4.13 29.25
C ILE A 1129 33.60 4.04 29.84
N ALA A 1130 34.07 2.82 30.14
CA ALA A 1130 35.43 2.61 30.66
C ALA A 1130 36.52 3.12 29.69
N VAL A 1131 36.37 2.85 28.39
CA VAL A 1131 37.30 3.33 27.35
C VAL A 1131 37.28 4.84 27.24
N LYS A 1132 36.10 5.49 27.29
CA LYS A 1132 36.00 6.96 27.27
C LYS A 1132 36.64 7.63 28.49
N GLY A 1133 36.63 6.95 29.64
CA GLY A 1133 37.22 7.45 30.88
C GLY A 1133 38.74 7.39 30.89
N TRP A 1134 39.34 6.25 30.56
CA TRP A 1134 40.80 6.02 30.71
C TRP A 1134 41.59 5.87 29.41
N GLY A 1135 40.89 5.83 28.27
CA GLY A 1135 41.48 5.52 26.97
C GLY A 1135 41.70 4.02 26.74
N PRO A 1136 41.80 3.58 25.46
CA PRO A 1136 41.90 2.17 25.12
C PRO A 1136 43.21 1.52 25.60
N THR A 1137 44.33 2.24 25.58
CA THR A 1137 45.66 1.73 25.96
C THR A 1137 45.74 1.46 27.46
N THR A 1138 45.35 2.43 28.29
CA THR A 1138 45.33 2.27 29.76
C THR A 1138 44.40 1.14 30.18
N LEU A 1139 43.23 1.03 29.55
CA LEU A 1139 42.29 -0.04 29.85
C LEU A 1139 42.85 -1.42 29.44
N ALA A 1140 43.54 -1.52 28.29
CA ALA A 1140 44.19 -2.75 27.85
C ALA A 1140 45.24 -3.25 28.86
N MET A 1141 46.14 -2.37 29.31
CA MET A 1141 47.15 -2.70 30.32
C MET A 1141 46.55 -3.21 31.64
N GLN A 1142 45.42 -2.63 32.06
CA GLN A 1142 44.73 -3.06 33.30
C GLN A 1142 44.01 -4.41 33.14
N LEU A 1143 43.58 -4.74 31.92
CA LEU A 1143 42.89 -6.00 31.61
C LEU A 1143 43.84 -7.14 31.26
N ALA A 1144 45.08 -6.85 30.88
CA ALA A 1144 46.11 -7.84 30.64
C ALA A 1144 46.30 -8.75 31.88
N GLY A 1145 46.43 -10.07 31.66
CA GLY A 1145 46.63 -11.04 32.74
C GLY A 1145 45.42 -11.30 33.66
N THR A 1146 44.24 -10.73 33.40
CA THR A 1146 43.03 -10.94 34.24
C THR A 1146 42.19 -12.19 33.89
N GLY A 1147 42.68 -13.06 32.99
CA GLY A 1147 41.95 -14.24 32.50
C GLY A 1147 40.57 -13.89 31.88
N ALA A 1148 39.57 -14.75 32.06
CA ALA A 1148 38.22 -14.56 31.51
C ALA A 1148 37.35 -13.53 32.27
N ARG A 1149 37.82 -12.97 33.39
CA ARG A 1149 37.01 -12.14 34.32
C ARG A 1149 36.33 -10.94 33.67
N PHE A 1150 36.96 -10.36 32.66
CA PHE A 1150 36.50 -9.19 31.91
C PHE A 1150 36.37 -9.48 30.40
N ARG A 1151 36.01 -10.72 30.04
CA ARG A 1151 35.92 -11.19 28.65
C ARG A 1151 35.25 -10.19 27.71
N ARG A 1152 34.10 -9.62 28.12
CA ARG A 1152 33.35 -8.63 27.32
C ARG A 1152 34.09 -7.33 27.06
N ALA A 1153 34.83 -6.80 28.04
CA ALA A 1153 35.62 -5.59 27.88
C ALA A 1153 36.81 -5.81 26.93
N LYS A 1154 37.43 -6.99 27.03
CA LYS A 1154 38.51 -7.41 26.13
C LYS A 1154 38.03 -7.58 24.70
N HIS A 1155 36.88 -8.24 24.50
CA HIS A 1155 36.24 -8.33 23.18
C HIS A 1155 36.01 -6.95 22.57
N PHE A 1156 35.44 -6.02 23.33
CA PHE A 1156 35.19 -4.66 22.86
C PHE A 1156 36.48 -3.91 22.48
N LEU A 1157 37.51 -3.95 23.35
CA LEU A 1157 38.81 -3.32 23.07
C LEU A 1157 39.49 -3.89 21.83
N VAL A 1158 39.53 -5.21 21.70
CA VAL A 1158 40.17 -5.88 20.56
C VAL A 1158 39.44 -5.52 19.26
N ALA A 1159 38.11 -5.64 19.23
CA ALA A 1159 37.33 -5.36 18.03
C ALA A 1159 37.45 -3.90 17.55
N HIS A 1160 37.40 -2.93 18.47
CA HIS A 1160 37.34 -1.51 18.10
C HIS A 1160 38.69 -0.80 18.10
N PHE A 1161 39.65 -1.24 18.90
CA PHE A 1161 40.86 -0.48 19.21
C PHE A 1161 42.18 -1.26 19.08
N ALA A 1162 42.20 -2.48 18.54
CA ALA A 1162 43.42 -3.27 18.42
C ALA A 1162 44.59 -2.53 17.74
N ALA A 1163 44.32 -1.69 16.74
CA ALA A 1163 45.35 -0.89 16.06
C ALA A 1163 46.01 0.21 16.94
N SER A 1164 45.39 0.56 18.07
CA SER A 1164 45.84 1.62 18.99
C SER A 1164 46.40 1.06 20.30
N ILE A 1165 46.41 -0.25 20.46
CA ILE A 1165 46.94 -0.95 21.65
C ILE A 1165 48.37 -1.42 21.33
N ASP A 1166 49.27 -1.34 22.31
CA ASP A 1166 50.64 -1.83 22.16
C ASP A 1166 50.65 -3.34 21.81
N PRO A 1167 51.48 -3.81 20.85
CA PRO A 1167 51.51 -5.20 20.43
C PRO A 1167 51.69 -6.22 21.57
N ILE A 1168 52.47 -5.90 22.60
CA ILE A 1168 52.70 -6.79 23.76
C ILE A 1168 51.41 -6.93 24.58
N GLU A 1169 50.74 -5.81 24.82
CA GLU A 1169 49.48 -5.79 25.58
C GLU A 1169 48.33 -6.40 24.79
N LEU A 1170 48.27 -6.18 23.47
CA LEU A 1170 47.32 -6.85 22.58
C LEU A 1170 47.54 -8.37 22.59
N GLY A 1171 48.79 -8.83 22.49
CA GLY A 1171 49.13 -10.25 22.60
C GLY A 1171 48.70 -10.86 23.95
N SER A 1172 48.95 -10.16 25.06
CA SER A 1172 48.54 -10.56 26.42
C SER A 1172 47.02 -10.64 26.60
N LEU A 1173 46.28 -9.70 25.99
CA LEU A 1173 44.82 -9.74 25.97
C LEU A 1173 44.31 -10.97 25.23
N LEU A 1174 44.84 -11.22 24.03
CA LEU A 1174 44.43 -12.33 23.16
C LEU A 1174 44.74 -13.70 23.78
N GLN A 1175 45.88 -13.87 24.47
CA GLN A 1175 46.21 -15.12 25.17
C GLN A 1175 45.21 -15.47 26.28
N GLY A 1176 44.56 -14.47 26.88
CA GLY A 1176 43.55 -14.66 27.92
C GLY A 1176 42.12 -14.81 27.39
N MET A 1177 41.95 -14.98 26.08
CA MET A 1177 40.65 -15.04 25.41
C MET A 1177 40.44 -16.38 24.70
N ASP A 1178 39.29 -16.96 24.96
CA ASP A 1178 38.81 -18.22 24.40
C ASP A 1178 38.15 -18.05 23.01
N THR A 1179 37.74 -16.83 22.68
CA THR A 1179 37.21 -16.41 21.37
C THR A 1179 37.74 -15.02 21.03
N VAL A 1180 38.04 -14.74 19.77
CA VAL A 1180 38.56 -13.42 19.36
C VAL A 1180 37.66 -12.76 18.31
N PRO A 1181 37.19 -11.52 18.53
CA PRO A 1181 36.32 -10.85 17.58
C PRO A 1181 37.07 -10.38 16.32
N TRP A 1182 36.36 -10.27 15.20
CA TRP A 1182 36.80 -9.53 14.02
C TRP A 1182 36.97 -8.04 14.35
N GLY A 1183 38.00 -7.44 13.78
CA GLY A 1183 38.27 -6.00 13.88
C GLY A 1183 37.20 -5.21 13.13
N CYS A 1184 36.63 -4.21 13.78
CA CYS A 1184 35.64 -3.30 13.17
C CYS A 1184 36.25 -2.38 12.11
N THR A 1185 37.59 -2.34 11.98
CA THR A 1185 38.30 -1.61 10.93
C THR A 1185 39.39 -2.51 10.34
N ALA A 1186 39.75 -2.29 9.08
CA ALA A 1186 40.85 -3.03 8.43
C ALA A 1186 42.21 -2.82 9.12
N ALA A 1187 42.39 -1.74 9.87
CA ALA A 1187 43.58 -1.52 10.69
C ALA A 1187 43.56 -2.38 11.96
N ALA A 1188 42.42 -2.42 12.66
CA ALA A 1188 42.25 -3.26 13.84
C ALA A 1188 42.36 -4.74 13.49
N GLU A 1189 41.76 -5.17 12.37
CA GLU A 1189 41.84 -6.56 11.93
C GLU A 1189 43.28 -6.98 11.63
N ARG A 1190 44.04 -6.18 10.89
CA ARG A 1190 45.45 -6.47 10.63
C ARG A 1190 46.29 -6.56 11.91
N ALA A 1191 46.03 -5.71 12.90
CA ALA A 1191 46.71 -5.77 14.19
C ALA A 1191 46.41 -7.07 14.95
N ILE A 1192 45.15 -7.54 14.88
CA ILE A 1192 44.71 -8.80 15.46
C ILE A 1192 45.37 -9.99 14.74
N GLU A 1193 45.27 -10.04 13.40
CA GLU A 1193 45.86 -11.10 12.58
C GLU A 1193 47.37 -11.24 12.82
N THR A 1194 48.09 -10.12 12.90
CA THR A 1194 49.54 -10.09 13.17
C THR A 1194 49.91 -10.78 14.49
N GLN A 1195 49.05 -10.68 15.51
CA GLN A 1195 49.27 -11.33 16.80
C GLN A 1195 48.79 -12.79 16.82
N ILE A 1196 47.67 -13.11 16.17
CA ILE A 1196 47.10 -14.47 16.11
C ILE A 1196 47.99 -15.44 15.31
N LEU A 1197 48.73 -14.95 14.29
CA LEU A 1197 49.68 -15.73 13.49
C LEU A 1197 50.77 -16.45 14.30
N THR A 1198 50.94 -16.12 15.59
CA THR A 1198 51.91 -16.72 16.51
C THR A 1198 51.34 -17.82 17.42
N GLY A 1199 50.06 -18.23 17.28
CA GLY A 1199 49.37 -19.15 18.19
C GLY A 1199 48.37 -20.15 17.55
N ARG A 1200 47.75 -21.00 18.41
CA ARG A 1200 46.78 -22.07 18.05
C ARG A 1200 45.54 -21.56 17.31
N ALA A 1201 44.82 -22.48 16.65
CA ALA A 1201 43.53 -22.23 16.03
C ALA A 1201 42.57 -21.53 17.01
N THR A 1202 42.04 -20.37 16.60
CA THR A 1202 41.26 -19.47 17.46
C THR A 1202 39.87 -19.28 16.85
N CYS A 1203 38.82 -19.43 17.64
CA CYS A 1203 37.44 -19.20 17.19
C CYS A 1203 37.20 -17.69 16.99
N ARG A 1204 36.78 -17.30 15.78
CA ARG A 1204 36.56 -15.91 15.37
C ARG A 1204 35.07 -15.60 15.27
N PHE A 1205 34.64 -14.40 15.66
CA PHE A 1205 33.22 -13.99 15.59
C PHE A 1205 33.07 -12.49 15.33
N ASP A 1206 31.93 -12.04 14.80
CA ASP A 1206 31.66 -10.61 14.57
C ASP A 1206 30.98 -10.00 15.81
N LEU A 1207 31.67 -9.04 16.46
CA LEU A 1207 31.15 -8.39 17.67
C LEU A 1207 29.89 -7.55 17.39
N GLN A 1208 29.71 -7.02 16.17
CA GLN A 1208 28.55 -6.19 15.82
C GLN A 1208 27.25 -6.99 15.73
N ARG A 1209 27.34 -8.32 15.60
CA ARG A 1209 26.18 -9.21 15.43
C ARG A 1209 25.79 -9.94 16.72
N GLY A 1210 26.56 -9.77 17.80
CA GLY A 1210 26.54 -10.69 18.93
C GLY A 1210 26.95 -12.10 18.51
N ILE A 1211 27.01 -13.02 19.47
CA ILE A 1211 27.03 -14.45 19.12
C ILE A 1211 25.62 -14.78 18.61
N ASP A 1212 25.44 -14.65 17.30
CA ASP A 1212 24.31 -15.26 16.60
C ASP A 1212 24.54 -16.77 16.68
N TRP A 1213 23.91 -17.44 17.64
CA TRP A 1213 24.06 -18.89 17.83
C TRP A 1213 23.58 -19.69 16.62
N THR A 1214 22.83 -19.06 15.70
CA THR A 1214 22.44 -19.66 14.41
C THR A 1214 23.54 -19.57 13.35
N ALA A 1215 24.56 -18.73 13.56
CA ALA A 1215 25.69 -18.54 12.66
C ALA A 1215 26.96 -19.31 13.06
N LEU A 1216 26.93 -20.10 14.14
CA LEU A 1216 28.01 -21.00 14.51
C LEU A 1216 27.93 -22.28 13.67
N SER A 1217 28.31 -22.20 12.40
CA SER A 1217 28.57 -23.39 11.58
C SER A 1217 29.98 -23.92 11.86
N VAL A 1218 30.07 -25.24 11.73
CA VAL A 1218 31.19 -26.14 12.04
C VAL A 1218 32.48 -25.71 11.34
N ILE A 1219 33.60 -25.91 12.05
CA ILE A 1219 34.99 -25.82 11.56
C ILE A 1219 35.09 -26.37 10.13
N PRO A 1220 35.82 -25.72 9.19
CA PRO A 1220 36.16 -26.37 7.94
C PRO A 1220 37.12 -27.51 8.25
N THR A 1221 36.60 -28.74 8.30
CA THR A 1221 37.42 -29.95 8.35
C THR A 1221 38.13 -30.09 7.01
N GLY A 1222 39.40 -29.70 6.98
CA GLY A 1222 40.36 -30.23 6.01
C GLY A 1222 40.63 -31.71 6.30
N ASP A 1223 40.81 -32.47 5.24
CA ASP A 1223 40.81 -33.94 5.15
C ASP A 1223 41.62 -34.74 6.19
N ALA A 1224 40.98 -35.83 6.63
CA ALA A 1224 41.43 -37.17 7.01
C ALA A 1224 42.91 -37.46 7.41
N SER A 1225 43.09 -38.01 8.62
CA SER A 1225 43.71 -39.34 8.82
C SER A 1225 43.31 -39.96 10.17
N GLU A 1226 43.04 -41.27 10.13
CA GLU A 1226 42.60 -42.19 11.18
C GLU A 1226 43.52 -42.25 12.43
N ASP A 1227 42.96 -42.33 13.64
CA ASP A 1227 43.02 -43.54 14.50
C ASP A 1227 42.36 -43.36 15.90
N ALA A 1228 41.48 -44.32 16.19
CA ALA A 1228 41.07 -44.97 17.45
C ALA A 1228 41.11 -44.30 18.85
N GLN A 1229 39.93 -44.34 19.49
CA GLN A 1229 39.62 -44.75 20.89
C GLN A 1229 39.95 -43.83 22.10
N ALA A 1230 38.88 -43.35 22.77
CA ALA A 1230 38.47 -43.71 24.16
C ALA A 1230 37.89 -42.53 25.00
N GLY A 1231 36.64 -42.71 25.48
CA GLY A 1231 36.19 -42.29 26.82
C GLY A 1231 35.67 -40.84 27.04
N PRO A 1232 34.50 -40.65 27.70
CA PRO A 1232 33.92 -39.32 27.98
C PRO A 1232 34.31 -38.76 29.36
N ALA A 1233 34.62 -37.45 29.46
CA ALA A 1233 34.46 -36.58 30.64
C ALA A 1233 35.02 -35.17 30.34
N PRO A 1234 34.77 -34.14 31.17
CA PRO A 1234 33.50 -33.49 31.49
C PRO A 1234 33.51 -32.00 31.05
N ILE A 1235 32.33 -31.40 30.95
CA ILE A 1235 32.16 -29.95 30.73
C ILE A 1235 32.68 -29.18 31.95
N PRO A 1236 33.66 -28.25 31.83
CA PRO A 1236 33.97 -27.32 32.89
C PRO A 1236 33.07 -26.09 32.79
N MET A 1237 32.42 -25.79 33.92
CA MET A 1237 31.63 -24.59 34.22
C MET A 1237 32.32 -23.28 33.86
#